data_AF-A0A0S8KC51-F1
#
_entry.id   AF-A0A0S8KC51-F1
#
_cell.length_a   1.000
_cell.length_b   1.000
_cell.length_c   1.000
_cell.angle_alpha   90.00
_cell.angle_beta   90.00
_cell.angle_gamma   90.00
#
_symmetry.space_group_name_H-M   'P 1'
#
loop_
_entity.id
_entity.type
_entity.pdbx_description
1 polymer ?
#
loop_
_entity_poly.entity_id
_entity_poly.type
_entity_poly.pdbx_seq_one_letter_code
_entity_poly.pdbx_strand_id
1 'polypeptide(L)'
;MPTSQLYTHMANIRHLYGSQRPKDAALARHVQGLLPQKRYSSSWFIYPFLLTGLDDSPEAFVPDAMPKARHFENMGQIIMRSGTGPGDTYCMFSCGGILEQHRHYDALNFVIYHKGFLALDSGTRYKEFDNGEHLANYYAQTVAHNCIVVHQEEEPPARYWGGTVVGNHGGQHRQLGSVVKAFETNDDYVYVAGDSTACYQHGLVKGPGESSLGEKCELMTRQIIFLIPRQIIFLIPNHFVIFDRVVSTDASYRKDWLLHTAHEPEIRGKTIRADHGKGRMFCRTMLPRDAAMQSVGGPGIEFRAAGKNWDIVRDGLTNESLALMGQWRLEVTPGNARQRDIFLHVIQVGGQDLEQMDEAELIEGDGRCGVMVKTGQQVWEVVFNSDGLLGGHISRSGRGRRISHNLATEVQKQVGIAARTYPAMTYEQAKVRIPTRELPDFWVGETENLEKKLAEVSNGEVRVIANTPGGRPMHLVSFGEREYVTQKANFNSAVGGQAQSAFMEKEARYKPVILFVGPVHGHEVEGLTGLANLISIMDTGYDLREREHKELRELGRRCRLLIIPAGNPDGTARLEPRALQGMGLDDLRFWGQGTWSDDTFCGWPQSKRQHPMVGENIGFLGCYFNDAGINPMHDEFFEPMGPEAPAILKVAREEGVDSAVSLHSHASRPTLLRPAYVTTEKQEDVRKLAAECYAILNERGLPHGSPFETKAEGGRNPSPFNLTSAMYHVSGASSFTFECPHGLDSTGACEVCFEEILDIQLALYEAMMRHELAKKAR
;
A
#
# COMPACT_ATOMS: atom_id res chain seq x y z
N MET A 1 -5.10 28.46 -15.48
CA MET A 1 -4.41 27.35 -16.19
C MET A 1 -4.92 27.27 -17.63
N PRO A 2 -4.03 27.11 -18.63
CA PRO A 2 -4.43 26.87 -20.00
C PRO A 2 -4.91 25.40 -20.15
N THR A 3 -6.18 25.15 -19.83
CA THR A 3 -6.82 23.82 -19.96
C THR A 3 -7.15 23.45 -21.41
N SER A 4 -6.84 24.33 -22.37
CA SER A 4 -7.23 24.23 -23.77
C SER A 4 -6.66 22.99 -24.49
N GLN A 5 -5.52 22.46 -24.03
CA GLN A 5 -4.93 21.23 -24.60
C GLN A 5 -5.29 19.97 -23.81
N LEU A 6 -5.68 20.11 -22.54
CA LEU A 6 -5.85 19.00 -21.63
C LEU A 6 -6.97 18.05 -22.08
N TYR A 7 -8.03 18.57 -22.71
CA TYR A 7 -9.11 17.76 -23.26
C TYR A 7 -8.61 16.79 -24.34
N THR A 8 -7.77 17.29 -25.26
CA THR A 8 -7.13 16.44 -26.29
C THR A 8 -6.18 15.43 -25.66
N HIS A 9 -5.36 15.81 -24.68
CA HIS A 9 -4.44 14.88 -24.04
C HIS A 9 -5.15 13.73 -23.35
N MET A 10 -6.26 14.00 -22.64
CA MET A 10 -7.04 12.93 -22.03
C MET A 10 -7.69 12.02 -23.08
N ALA A 11 -8.15 12.58 -24.21
CA ALA A 11 -8.65 11.79 -25.32
C ALA A 11 -7.57 10.86 -25.92
N ASN A 12 -6.35 11.37 -26.09
CA ASN A 12 -5.22 10.59 -26.58
C ASN A 12 -4.89 9.44 -25.63
N ILE A 13 -4.87 9.67 -24.31
CA ILE A 13 -4.61 8.61 -23.32
C ILE A 13 -5.67 7.51 -23.43
N ARG A 14 -6.95 7.91 -23.51
CA ARG A 14 -8.08 6.97 -23.65
C ARG A 14 -7.96 6.12 -24.90
N HIS A 15 -7.61 6.74 -26.03
CA HIS A 15 -7.48 6.05 -27.31
C HIS A 15 -6.26 5.12 -27.36
N LEU A 16 -5.07 5.62 -26.99
CA LEU A 16 -3.81 4.88 -27.12
C LEU A 16 -3.67 3.77 -26.08
N TYR A 17 -4.20 3.97 -24.88
CA TYR A 17 -3.97 3.07 -23.75
C TYR A 17 -5.25 2.42 -23.21
N GLY A 18 -6.40 2.59 -23.88
CA GLY A 18 -7.69 2.06 -23.44
C GLY A 18 -7.70 0.55 -23.17
N SER A 19 -7.03 -0.22 -24.03
CA SER A 19 -6.93 -1.68 -23.92
C SER A 19 -5.85 -2.14 -22.93
N GLN A 20 -4.66 -1.54 -22.98
CA GLN A 20 -3.50 -1.95 -22.17
C GLN A 20 -3.54 -1.42 -20.73
N ARG A 21 -4.18 -0.26 -20.50
CA ARG A 21 -4.26 0.43 -19.21
C ARG A 21 -5.69 0.93 -18.93
N PRO A 22 -6.68 0.02 -18.83
CA PRO A 22 -8.09 0.41 -18.79
C PRO A 22 -8.45 1.30 -17.60
N LYS A 23 -7.83 1.10 -16.43
CA LYS A 23 -8.06 1.98 -15.26
C LYS A 23 -7.54 3.40 -15.46
N ASP A 24 -6.38 3.56 -16.09
CA ASP A 24 -5.78 4.87 -16.34
C ASP A 24 -6.58 5.62 -17.42
N ALA A 25 -7.02 4.91 -18.47
CA ALA A 25 -7.94 5.43 -19.48
C ALA A 25 -9.30 5.85 -18.88
N ALA A 26 -9.86 5.04 -17.97
CA ALA A 26 -11.08 5.36 -17.25
C ALA A 26 -10.94 6.63 -16.38
N LEU A 27 -9.79 6.80 -15.72
CA LEU A 27 -9.50 8.04 -14.98
C LEU A 27 -9.30 9.23 -15.92
N ALA A 28 -8.60 9.05 -17.05
CA ALA A 28 -8.46 10.09 -18.07
C ALA A 28 -9.83 10.55 -18.58
N ARG A 29 -10.78 9.63 -18.78
CA ARG A 29 -12.18 9.95 -19.12
C ARG A 29 -12.88 10.77 -18.04
N HIS A 30 -12.66 10.44 -16.77
CA HIS A 30 -13.17 11.26 -15.66
C HIS A 30 -12.58 12.68 -15.67
N VAL A 31 -11.24 12.81 -15.75
CA VAL A 31 -10.55 14.10 -15.79
C VAL A 31 -11.00 14.94 -17.00
N GLN A 32 -11.15 14.31 -18.17
CA GLN A 32 -11.67 14.96 -19.37
C GLN A 32 -13.07 15.53 -19.15
N GLY A 33 -13.92 14.82 -18.42
CA GLY A 33 -15.28 15.24 -18.07
C GLY A 33 -15.33 16.45 -17.13
N LEU A 34 -14.31 16.64 -16.28
CA LEU A 34 -14.18 17.78 -15.36
C LEU A 34 -13.79 19.09 -16.05
N LEU A 35 -13.28 19.02 -17.29
CA LEU A 35 -12.77 20.21 -17.97
C LEU A 35 -13.92 21.14 -18.37
N PRO A 36 -13.81 22.45 -18.10
CA PRO A 36 -14.84 23.42 -18.46
C PRO A 36 -14.97 23.58 -19.98
N GLN A 37 -13.87 23.40 -20.72
CA GLN A 37 -13.86 23.43 -22.18
C GLN A 37 -13.78 22.02 -22.74
N LYS A 38 -14.88 21.54 -23.31
CA LYS A 38 -14.99 20.21 -23.93
C LYS A 38 -14.72 20.25 -25.43
N ARG A 39 -13.53 20.73 -25.80
CA ARG A 39 -13.12 20.89 -27.20
C ARG A 39 -11.69 20.41 -27.39
N TYR A 40 -11.41 19.89 -28.58
CA TYR A 40 -10.05 19.53 -28.96
C TYR A 40 -9.21 20.78 -29.25
N SER A 41 -7.92 20.69 -28.95
CA SER A 41 -6.91 21.71 -29.25
C SER A 41 -6.89 22.03 -30.74
N SER A 42 -6.89 23.32 -31.08
CA SER A 42 -6.75 23.80 -32.45
C SER A 42 -5.33 23.67 -33.00
N SER A 43 -4.32 23.51 -32.13
CA SER A 43 -2.92 23.32 -32.54
C SER A 43 -2.69 22.01 -33.30
N TRP A 44 -3.55 21.00 -33.07
CA TRP A 44 -3.44 19.67 -33.66
C TRP A 44 -4.79 19.23 -34.23
N PHE A 45 -5.31 20.00 -35.18
CA PHE A 45 -6.68 19.87 -35.71
C PHE A 45 -7.03 18.48 -36.28
N ILE A 46 -6.03 17.68 -36.65
CA ILE A 46 -6.23 16.33 -37.22
C ILE A 46 -6.54 15.26 -36.17
N TYR A 47 -6.20 15.47 -34.89
CA TYR A 47 -6.28 14.43 -33.87
C TYR A 47 -7.67 13.80 -33.72
N PRO A 48 -8.79 14.55 -33.71
CA PRO A 48 -10.12 13.96 -33.59
C PRO A 48 -10.44 12.90 -34.66
N PHE A 49 -9.86 13.02 -35.86
CA PHE A 49 -10.03 12.06 -36.95
C PHE A 49 -9.20 10.77 -36.78
N LEU A 50 -8.18 10.80 -35.92
CA LEU A 50 -7.29 9.67 -35.65
C LEU A 50 -7.71 8.85 -34.42
N LEU A 51 -8.57 9.40 -33.56
CA LEU A 51 -8.96 8.79 -32.28
C LEU A 51 -10.12 7.77 -32.43
N THR A 52 -9.99 6.83 -33.36
CA THR A 52 -11.05 5.89 -33.76
C THR A 52 -11.49 4.93 -32.65
N GLY A 53 -10.58 4.57 -31.75
CA GLY A 53 -10.87 3.70 -30.58
C GLY A 53 -11.39 4.42 -29.34
N LEU A 54 -11.85 5.68 -29.46
CA LEU A 54 -12.38 6.43 -28.30
C LEU A 54 -13.66 5.81 -27.73
N ASP A 55 -14.48 5.21 -28.59
CA ASP A 55 -15.75 4.60 -28.21
C ASP A 55 -15.55 3.29 -27.42
N ASP A 56 -14.41 2.63 -27.61
CA ASP A 56 -14.01 1.44 -26.85
C ASP A 56 -13.38 1.78 -25.48
N SER A 57 -13.25 3.07 -25.15
CA SER A 57 -12.67 3.53 -23.89
C SER A 57 -13.57 3.13 -22.71
N PRO A 58 -13.00 2.58 -21.62
CA PRO A 58 -13.77 2.16 -20.46
C PRO A 58 -14.55 3.33 -19.81
N GLU A 59 -15.60 2.98 -19.06
CA GLU A 59 -16.40 3.96 -18.33
C GLU A 59 -15.57 4.75 -17.32
N ALA A 60 -16.00 5.99 -17.06
CA ALA A 60 -15.26 6.90 -16.20
C ALA A 60 -15.06 6.32 -14.79
N PHE A 61 -13.81 6.27 -14.35
CA PHE A 61 -13.46 5.84 -13.00
C PHE A 61 -13.17 7.07 -12.13
N VAL A 62 -13.95 7.21 -11.05
CA VAL A 62 -13.72 8.20 -10.01
C VAL A 62 -13.07 7.50 -8.81
N PRO A 63 -11.82 7.81 -8.46
CA PRO A 63 -11.18 7.20 -7.31
C PRO A 63 -11.85 7.68 -6.00
N ASP A 64 -12.28 6.76 -5.14
CA ASP A 64 -12.89 7.08 -3.84
C ASP A 64 -11.96 7.89 -2.93
N ALA A 65 -10.64 7.65 -3.06
CA ALA A 65 -9.61 8.42 -2.40
C ALA A 65 -8.32 8.35 -3.23
N MET A 66 -7.67 9.49 -3.40
CA MET A 66 -6.36 9.56 -4.01
C MET A 66 -5.27 9.84 -2.97
N PRO A 67 -4.00 9.46 -3.21
CA PRO A 67 -2.91 9.83 -2.33
C PRO A 67 -2.78 11.35 -2.18
N LYS A 68 -2.30 11.71 -0.99
CA LYS A 68 -2.06 13.10 -0.58
C LYS A 68 -0.83 13.69 -1.26
N ALA A 69 0.16 12.88 -1.62
CA ALA A 69 1.22 13.30 -2.52
C ALA A 69 1.64 12.22 -3.51
N ARG A 70 2.26 12.64 -4.61
CA ARG A 70 2.89 11.75 -5.58
C ARG A 70 4.19 12.33 -6.12
N HIS A 71 5.21 11.50 -6.18
CA HIS A 71 6.48 11.73 -6.85
C HIS A 71 6.39 11.22 -8.29
N PHE A 72 6.56 12.12 -9.25
CA PHE A 72 6.67 11.83 -10.67
C PHE A 72 8.15 11.82 -11.05
N GLU A 73 8.79 10.68 -10.81
CA GLU A 73 10.25 10.47 -10.91
C GLU A 73 10.85 11.04 -12.19
N ASN A 74 10.31 10.69 -13.36
CA ASN A 74 10.85 11.14 -14.65
C ASN A 74 10.72 12.65 -14.85
N MET A 75 9.62 13.26 -14.39
CA MET A 75 9.42 14.70 -14.47
C MET A 75 10.26 15.47 -13.45
N GLY A 76 10.59 14.84 -12.32
CA GLY A 76 11.25 15.49 -11.19
C GLY A 76 10.31 16.41 -10.44
N GLN A 77 9.04 16.02 -10.29
CA GLN A 77 8.01 16.82 -9.63
C GLN A 77 7.28 16.01 -8.57
N ILE A 78 7.05 16.61 -7.43
CA ILE A 78 6.24 16.05 -6.35
C ILE A 78 5.03 16.94 -6.16
N ILE A 79 3.83 16.36 -6.35
CA ILE A 79 2.57 17.08 -6.19
C ILE A 79 1.93 16.64 -4.88
N MET A 80 1.69 17.59 -3.98
CA MET A 80 1.05 17.41 -2.68
C MET A 80 -0.30 18.12 -2.67
N ARG A 81 -1.29 17.56 -1.97
CA ARG A 81 -2.64 18.13 -1.86
C ARG A 81 -3.38 17.75 -0.59
N SER A 82 -4.22 18.66 -0.10
CA SER A 82 -5.19 18.34 0.97
C SER A 82 -6.41 17.58 0.43
N GLY A 83 -6.79 17.84 -0.83
CA GLY A 83 -7.95 17.28 -1.51
C GLY A 83 -7.92 17.56 -3.02
N THR A 84 -9.07 17.52 -3.69
CA THR A 84 -9.20 17.67 -5.16
C THR A 84 -10.12 18.81 -5.58
N GLY A 85 -10.64 19.58 -4.61
CA GLY A 85 -11.52 20.70 -4.83
C GLY A 85 -10.79 22.01 -5.14
N PRO A 86 -11.53 23.04 -5.58
CA PRO A 86 -10.96 24.36 -5.90
C PRO A 86 -10.52 25.16 -4.66
N GLY A 87 -10.96 24.76 -3.46
CA GLY A 87 -10.58 25.38 -2.19
C GLY A 87 -9.50 24.61 -1.43
N ASP A 88 -9.00 23.51 -1.98
CA ASP A 88 -7.96 22.69 -1.37
C ASP A 88 -6.58 23.32 -1.53
N THR A 89 -5.67 22.91 -0.64
CA THR A 89 -4.25 23.25 -0.69
C THR A 89 -3.56 22.35 -1.69
N TYR A 90 -2.73 22.93 -2.55
CA TYR A 90 -1.82 22.21 -3.45
C TYR A 90 -0.41 22.76 -3.28
N CYS A 91 0.58 21.87 -3.29
CA CYS A 91 1.99 22.22 -3.33
C CYS A 91 2.69 21.41 -4.42
N MET A 92 3.46 22.07 -5.26
CA MET A 92 4.39 21.42 -6.19
C MET A 92 5.80 21.60 -5.64
N PHE A 93 6.62 20.56 -5.68
CA PHE A 93 8.05 20.60 -5.33
C PHE A 93 8.89 20.02 -6.47
N SER A 94 9.87 20.79 -6.97
CA SER A 94 10.76 20.40 -8.07
C SER A 94 12.01 19.70 -7.53
N CYS A 95 12.20 18.41 -7.80
CA CYS A 95 13.40 17.66 -7.42
C CYS A 95 13.51 16.35 -8.23
N GLY A 96 14.69 16.06 -8.78
CA GLY A 96 14.93 14.87 -9.60
C GLY A 96 14.59 15.05 -11.08
N GLY A 97 14.25 13.93 -11.73
CA GLY A 97 13.86 13.89 -13.13
C GLY A 97 15.00 13.90 -14.14
N ILE A 98 14.65 13.46 -15.35
CA ILE A 98 15.57 13.22 -16.46
C ILE A 98 15.27 14.12 -17.67
N LEU A 99 14.19 14.90 -17.61
CA LEU A 99 13.73 15.74 -18.72
C LEU A 99 14.46 17.09 -18.72
N GLU A 100 15.20 17.38 -19.79
CA GLU A 100 15.99 18.62 -19.92
C GLU A 100 15.25 19.73 -20.68
N GLN A 101 14.38 19.37 -21.63
CA GLN A 101 13.77 20.36 -22.53
C GLN A 101 12.88 21.34 -21.77
N HIS A 102 13.14 22.64 -21.98
CA HIS A 102 12.43 23.74 -21.34
C HIS A 102 12.41 23.72 -19.80
N ARG A 103 13.24 22.87 -19.15
CA ARG A 103 13.40 22.85 -17.70
C ARG A 103 14.05 24.16 -17.23
N HIS A 104 13.77 24.64 -16.04
CA HIS A 104 14.42 25.83 -15.49
C HIS A 104 15.59 25.47 -14.56
N TYR A 105 16.29 26.47 -14.05
CA TYR A 105 17.25 26.34 -12.95
C TYR A 105 16.54 26.39 -11.59
N ASP A 106 15.57 25.49 -11.38
CA ASP A 106 14.56 25.52 -10.32
C ASP A 106 14.64 24.34 -9.35
N ALA A 107 15.80 23.69 -9.21
CA ALA A 107 15.94 22.58 -8.29
C ALA A 107 15.59 23.01 -6.84
N LEU A 108 14.75 22.21 -6.19
CA LEU A 108 14.17 22.40 -4.86
C LEU A 108 13.18 23.58 -4.75
N ASN A 109 12.69 24.12 -5.88
CA ASN A 109 11.58 25.08 -5.91
C ASN A 109 10.31 24.46 -5.31
N PHE A 110 9.47 25.29 -4.68
CA PHE A 110 8.14 24.90 -4.26
C PHE A 110 7.10 25.96 -4.66
N VAL A 111 5.88 25.56 -5.01
CA VAL A 111 4.79 26.48 -5.37
C VAL A 111 3.56 26.10 -4.55
N ILE A 112 2.93 27.07 -3.88
CA ILE A 112 1.79 26.81 -2.98
C ILE A 112 0.55 27.53 -3.48
N TYR A 113 -0.54 26.78 -3.62
CA TYR A 113 -1.88 27.28 -3.88
C TYR A 113 -2.81 26.94 -2.72
N HIS A 114 -3.62 27.90 -2.28
CA HIS A 114 -4.81 27.68 -1.46
C HIS A 114 -5.81 28.80 -1.72
N LYS A 115 -6.89 28.52 -2.46
CA LYS A 115 -7.89 29.52 -2.91
C LYS A 115 -7.28 30.73 -3.66
N GLY A 116 -6.08 30.55 -4.21
CA GLY A 116 -5.21 31.56 -4.82
C GLY A 116 -3.76 31.07 -4.82
N PHE A 117 -2.93 31.57 -5.73
CA PHE A 117 -1.49 31.25 -5.77
C PHE A 117 -0.71 32.13 -4.77
N LEU A 118 -0.11 31.53 -3.75
CA LEU A 118 0.45 32.22 -2.59
C LEU A 118 1.98 32.23 -2.56
N ALA A 119 2.62 31.12 -2.91
CA ALA A 119 4.05 31.04 -3.23
C ALA A 119 4.15 30.72 -4.72
N LEU A 120 4.71 31.65 -5.50
CA LEU A 120 4.70 31.61 -6.97
C LEU A 120 5.99 31.09 -7.57
N ASP A 121 5.89 30.69 -8.84
CA ASP A 121 7.04 30.55 -9.74
C ASP A 121 7.01 31.77 -10.68
N SER A 122 8.03 32.63 -10.59
CA SER A 122 7.99 34.00 -11.11
C SER A 122 8.44 34.11 -12.57
N GLY A 123 8.04 35.19 -13.23
CA GLY A 123 8.40 35.52 -14.62
C GLY A 123 7.44 34.94 -15.66
N THR A 124 7.80 35.08 -16.95
CA THR A 124 6.94 34.62 -18.04
C THR A 124 7.68 34.25 -19.33
N ARG A 125 7.03 33.37 -20.11
CA ARG A 125 7.37 33.08 -21.52
C ARG A 125 6.49 33.84 -22.52
N TYR A 126 5.67 34.80 -22.06
CA TYR A 126 4.78 35.56 -22.95
C TYR A 126 5.57 36.36 -23.99
N LYS A 127 5.21 36.19 -25.28
CA LYS A 127 5.92 36.76 -26.43
C LYS A 127 7.44 36.52 -26.38
N GLU A 128 7.85 35.32 -26.00
CA GLU A 128 9.27 34.94 -25.83
C GLU A 128 10.21 35.28 -27.00
N PHE A 129 9.72 35.26 -28.25
CA PHE A 129 10.53 35.61 -29.42
C PHE A 129 10.81 37.12 -29.52
N ASP A 130 9.95 37.95 -28.91
CA ASP A 130 10.16 39.39 -28.75
C ASP A 130 10.92 39.70 -27.46
N ASN A 131 10.82 38.82 -26.44
CA ASN A 131 11.33 39.02 -25.08
C ASN A 131 12.34 37.95 -24.62
N GLY A 132 13.26 37.54 -25.50
CA GLY A 132 14.24 36.48 -25.21
C GLY A 132 15.18 36.80 -24.04
N GLU A 133 15.41 38.08 -23.74
CA GLU A 133 16.23 38.49 -22.58
C GLU A 133 15.61 38.08 -21.25
N HIS A 134 14.31 38.32 -21.04
CA HIS A 134 13.63 37.95 -19.79
C HIS A 134 13.59 36.43 -19.59
N LEU A 135 13.29 35.70 -20.68
CA LEU A 135 13.31 34.22 -20.69
C LEU A 135 14.66 33.71 -20.14
N ALA A 136 15.76 34.17 -20.72
CA ALA A 136 17.08 33.64 -20.44
C ALA A 136 17.69 34.18 -19.13
N ASN A 137 17.46 35.44 -18.76
CA ASN A 137 18.15 36.11 -17.64
C ASN A 137 17.33 36.20 -16.34
N TYR A 138 16.03 35.93 -16.38
CA TYR A 138 15.18 35.94 -15.18
C TYR A 138 14.32 34.68 -15.08
N TYR A 139 13.37 34.48 -16.00
CA TYR A 139 12.33 33.44 -15.89
C TYR A 139 12.90 32.04 -15.73
N ALA A 140 13.94 31.70 -16.50
CA ALA A 140 14.58 30.39 -16.40
C ALA A 140 15.63 30.27 -15.28
N GLN A 141 16.03 31.38 -14.66
CA GLN A 141 17.14 31.45 -13.70
C GLN A 141 16.64 31.27 -12.27
N THR A 142 17.47 30.72 -11.37
CA THR A 142 17.07 30.38 -9.99
C THR A 142 16.45 31.53 -9.19
N VAL A 143 16.83 32.78 -9.47
CA VAL A 143 16.27 33.99 -8.84
C VAL A 143 14.76 34.18 -9.04
N ALA A 144 14.16 33.53 -10.04
CA ALA A 144 12.71 33.58 -10.27
C ALA A 144 11.92 32.53 -9.46
N HIS A 145 12.61 31.64 -8.73
CA HIS A 145 12.02 30.48 -8.09
C HIS A 145 12.17 30.57 -6.57
N ASN A 146 11.31 29.86 -5.82
CA ASN A 146 11.39 29.79 -4.36
C ASN A 146 12.55 28.88 -3.92
N CYS A 147 13.78 29.31 -4.22
CA CYS A 147 15.04 28.60 -4.03
C CYS A 147 15.97 29.37 -3.08
N ILE A 148 17.23 28.96 -3.01
CA ILE A 148 18.30 29.71 -2.33
C ILE A 148 19.31 30.14 -3.39
N VAL A 149 19.82 31.37 -3.31
CA VAL A 149 20.95 31.81 -4.14
C VAL A 149 22.19 31.99 -3.28
N VAL A 150 23.35 31.66 -3.83
CA VAL A 150 24.67 31.80 -3.18
C VAL A 150 25.55 32.65 -4.09
N HIS A 151 25.89 33.85 -3.62
CA HIS A 151 26.57 34.87 -4.42
C HIS A 151 28.08 34.71 -4.32
N GLN A 152 28.67 34.08 -5.33
CA GLN A 152 30.12 34.02 -5.55
C GLN A 152 30.52 35.13 -6.55
N GLU A 153 31.53 35.91 -6.21
CA GLU A 153 32.08 36.92 -7.13
C GLU A 153 32.71 36.26 -8.36
N GLU A 154 32.61 36.92 -9.51
CA GLU A 154 33.12 36.44 -10.81
C GLU A 154 32.50 35.11 -11.29
N GLU A 155 31.43 34.63 -10.64
CA GLU A 155 30.74 33.41 -11.06
C GLU A 155 30.09 33.60 -12.44
N PRO A 156 30.42 32.76 -13.44
CA PRO A 156 29.90 32.92 -14.80
C PRO A 156 28.38 32.72 -14.86
N PRO A 157 27.67 33.32 -15.83
CA PRO A 157 26.24 33.10 -15.97
C PRO A 157 25.90 31.66 -16.43
N ALA A 158 24.83 31.09 -15.87
CA ALA A 158 24.27 29.82 -16.31
C ALA A 158 23.48 30.00 -17.61
N ARG A 159 23.95 29.37 -18.71
CA ARG A 159 23.39 29.57 -20.05
C ARG A 159 22.01 28.95 -20.19
N TYR A 160 21.12 29.62 -20.89
CA TYR A 160 19.79 29.10 -21.20
C TYR A 160 19.47 29.23 -22.70
N TRP A 161 18.50 28.46 -23.20
CA TRP A 161 18.05 28.59 -24.58
C TRP A 161 17.18 29.86 -24.74
N GLY A 162 17.08 30.40 -25.95
CA GLY A 162 16.19 31.54 -26.25
C GLY A 162 16.77 32.94 -25.95
N GLY A 163 18.03 33.06 -25.53
CA GLY A 163 18.70 34.35 -25.39
C GLY A 163 20.13 34.26 -24.83
N THR A 164 20.88 35.36 -24.88
CA THR A 164 22.19 35.46 -24.22
C THR A 164 21.98 35.78 -22.74
N VAL A 165 22.56 34.96 -21.86
CA VAL A 165 22.60 35.23 -20.42
C VAL A 165 23.82 36.08 -20.11
N VAL A 166 23.61 37.31 -19.63
CA VAL A 166 24.68 38.29 -19.41
C VAL A 166 24.93 38.61 -17.94
N GLY A 167 24.09 38.12 -17.02
CA GLY A 167 24.23 38.34 -15.59
C GLY A 167 23.97 37.06 -14.79
N ASN A 168 24.65 36.94 -13.64
CA ASN A 168 24.43 35.88 -12.67
C ASN A 168 23.91 36.48 -11.36
N HIS A 169 22.94 35.81 -10.73
CA HIS A 169 22.38 36.19 -9.44
C HIS A 169 22.58 35.11 -8.37
N GLY A 170 23.71 34.39 -8.44
CA GLY A 170 24.07 33.35 -7.48
C GLY A 170 23.30 32.04 -7.61
N GLY A 171 22.67 31.81 -8.77
CA GLY A 171 21.75 30.68 -9.02
C GLY A 171 22.43 29.35 -9.34
N GLN A 172 21.65 28.37 -9.76
CA GLN A 172 22.12 27.06 -10.18
C GLN A 172 22.82 27.12 -11.54
N HIS A 173 23.76 26.22 -11.78
CA HIS A 173 24.51 26.03 -13.02
C HIS A 173 24.05 24.85 -13.85
N ARG A 174 23.35 23.87 -13.25
CA ARG A 174 22.83 22.69 -13.95
C ARG A 174 21.34 22.52 -13.69
N GLN A 175 20.56 22.36 -14.76
CA GLN A 175 19.12 22.07 -14.69
C GLN A 175 18.86 20.64 -14.19
N LEU A 176 19.79 19.70 -14.43
CA LEU A 176 19.78 18.36 -13.88
C LEU A 176 20.83 18.20 -12.78
N GLY A 177 20.54 17.32 -11.82
CA GLY A 177 21.48 16.98 -10.75
C GLY A 177 20.87 16.93 -9.35
N SER A 178 19.63 17.41 -9.20
CA SER A 178 18.91 17.23 -7.94
C SER A 178 18.41 15.80 -7.79
N VAL A 179 18.35 15.32 -6.55
CA VAL A 179 17.96 13.94 -6.22
C VAL A 179 17.00 13.98 -5.04
N VAL A 180 15.85 13.30 -5.20
CA VAL A 180 14.95 13.03 -4.07
C VAL A 180 15.60 11.94 -3.21
N LYS A 181 16.03 12.32 -2.01
CA LYS A 181 16.71 11.44 -1.06
C LYS A 181 15.73 10.64 -0.21
N ALA A 182 14.60 11.25 0.13
CA ALA A 182 13.51 10.59 0.85
C ALA A 182 12.16 11.17 0.44
N PHE A 183 11.12 10.34 0.49
CA PHE A 183 9.75 10.76 0.23
C PHE A 183 8.79 9.80 0.94
N GLU A 184 7.80 10.32 1.65
CA GLU A 184 6.69 9.53 2.19
C GLU A 184 5.38 10.31 2.13
N THR A 185 4.28 9.57 1.99
CA THR A 185 2.93 10.11 1.97
C THR A 185 1.98 9.18 2.70
N ASN A 186 1.21 9.75 3.62
CA ASN A 186 0.16 9.06 4.34
C ASN A 186 -1.03 10.01 4.60
N ASP A 187 -1.99 9.58 5.42
CA ASP A 187 -3.20 10.35 5.71
C ASP A 187 -2.97 11.52 6.69
N ASP A 188 -1.85 11.53 7.42
CA ASP A 188 -1.53 12.52 8.46
C ASP A 188 -0.56 13.60 7.94
N TYR A 189 0.45 13.23 7.15
CA TYR A 189 1.45 14.15 6.60
C TYR A 189 2.07 13.65 5.29
N VAL A 190 2.79 14.56 4.63
CA VAL A 190 3.70 14.28 3.52
C VAL A 190 5.07 14.80 3.90
N TYR A 191 6.12 14.03 3.63
CA TYR A 191 7.51 14.46 3.81
C TYR A 191 8.31 14.19 2.54
N VAL A 192 9.18 15.13 2.20
CA VAL A 192 10.13 15.02 1.10
C VAL A 192 11.46 15.64 1.51
N ALA A 193 12.55 15.00 1.10
CA ALA A 193 13.91 15.52 1.21
C ALA A 193 14.61 15.47 -0.14
N GLY A 194 15.14 16.62 -0.57
CA GLY A 194 15.90 16.76 -1.81
C GLY A 194 17.31 17.28 -1.57
N ASP A 195 18.23 16.83 -2.41
CA ASP A 195 19.60 17.33 -2.51
C ASP A 195 19.80 17.93 -3.90
N SER A 196 20.24 19.17 -3.99
CA SER A 196 20.56 19.84 -5.26
C SER A 196 21.98 20.37 -5.31
N THR A 197 22.88 19.84 -4.49
CA THR A 197 24.27 20.32 -4.40
C THR A 197 24.94 20.36 -5.78
N ALA A 198 24.77 19.31 -6.57
CA ALA A 198 25.31 19.22 -7.93
C ALA A 198 24.73 20.29 -8.89
N CYS A 199 23.55 20.84 -8.61
CA CYS A 199 22.96 21.91 -9.42
C CYS A 199 23.65 23.25 -9.19
N TYR A 200 24.24 23.51 -8.03
CA TYR A 200 24.96 24.76 -7.72
C TYR A 200 26.44 24.70 -8.11
N GLN A 201 26.95 23.52 -8.45
CA GLN A 201 28.34 23.32 -8.83
C GLN A 201 28.56 23.58 -10.32
N HIS A 202 29.48 24.49 -10.64
CA HIS A 202 29.79 24.91 -12.01
C HIS A 202 30.92 24.09 -12.64
N GLY A 203 31.72 23.38 -11.85
CA GLY A 203 32.87 22.61 -12.31
C GLY A 203 34.13 23.45 -12.50
N LEU A 204 35.07 22.97 -13.32
CA LEU A 204 36.29 23.72 -13.61
C LEU A 204 35.98 24.87 -14.59
N VAL A 205 35.91 26.10 -14.08
CA VAL A 205 35.87 27.32 -14.89
C VAL A 205 37.30 27.78 -15.17
N LYS A 206 37.74 27.70 -16.43
CA LYS A 206 39.02 28.29 -16.88
C LYS A 206 38.75 29.46 -17.82
N GLY A 207 39.00 30.67 -17.33
CA GLY A 207 39.20 31.83 -18.20
C GLY A 207 40.57 31.76 -18.90
N PRO A 208 40.73 32.28 -20.13
CA PRO A 208 42.04 32.42 -20.73
C PRO A 208 42.89 33.43 -19.92
N GLY A 209 43.79 32.92 -19.08
CA GLY A 209 44.75 33.71 -18.30
C GLY A 209 44.46 33.85 -16.80
N GLU A 210 43.40 33.22 -16.28
CA GLU A 210 42.96 33.37 -14.87
C GLU A 210 43.16 32.09 -14.03
N SER A 211 43.28 32.27 -12.72
CA SER A 211 43.20 31.17 -11.74
C SER A 211 41.81 30.51 -11.78
N SER A 212 41.74 29.20 -11.60
CA SER A 212 40.46 28.48 -11.60
C SER A 212 39.56 28.95 -10.45
N LEU A 213 38.34 29.41 -10.77
CA LEU A 213 37.31 29.69 -9.77
C LEU A 213 36.91 28.39 -9.07
N GLY A 214 36.93 28.37 -7.74
CA GLY A 214 36.48 27.23 -6.95
C GLY A 214 34.96 27.07 -6.97
N GLU A 215 34.46 25.89 -6.60
CA GLU A 215 33.02 25.68 -6.41
C GLU A 215 32.48 26.62 -5.32
N LYS A 216 31.22 27.07 -5.43
CA LYS A 216 30.61 27.95 -4.42
C LYS A 216 29.93 27.24 -3.25
N CYS A 217 29.61 25.97 -3.42
CA CYS A 217 28.70 25.24 -2.52
C CYS A 217 29.14 23.78 -2.33
N GLU A 218 29.20 23.35 -1.07
CA GLU A 218 29.48 21.97 -0.64
C GLU A 218 28.20 21.20 -0.31
N LEU A 219 27.13 21.89 0.10
CA LEU A 219 25.86 21.28 0.45
C LEU A 219 24.70 22.21 0.16
N MET A 220 23.69 21.71 -0.56
CA MET A 220 22.40 22.38 -0.73
C MET A 220 21.27 21.34 -0.63
N THR A 221 20.60 21.29 0.52
CA THR A 221 19.51 20.33 0.77
C THR A 221 18.27 21.04 1.29
N ARG A 222 17.08 20.50 0.96
CA ARG A 222 15.77 20.98 1.41
C ARG A 222 14.90 19.82 1.89
N GLN A 223 14.28 19.99 3.05
CA GLN A 223 13.27 19.09 3.61
C GLN A 223 11.95 19.85 3.76
N ILE A 224 10.85 19.29 3.25
CA ILE A 224 9.50 19.86 3.39
C ILE A 224 8.60 18.84 4.07
N ILE A 225 7.91 19.27 5.13
CA ILE A 225 6.76 18.55 5.68
C ILE A 225 5.49 19.34 5.41
N PHE A 226 4.48 18.68 4.85
CA PHE A 226 3.11 19.19 4.75
C PHE A 226 2.21 18.40 5.70
N LEU A 227 1.68 19.08 6.72
CA LEU A 227 0.72 18.52 7.67
C LEU A 227 -0.69 18.58 7.06
N ILE A 228 -1.46 17.49 7.12
CA ILE A 228 -2.73 17.37 6.38
C ILE A 228 -3.93 17.37 7.33
N PRO A 229 -5.02 18.09 6.99
CA PRO A 229 -6.25 18.02 7.77
C PRO A 229 -6.99 16.70 7.52
N ARG A 230 -7.41 16.01 8.59
CA ARG A 230 -8.27 14.83 8.48
C ARG A 230 -9.71 15.25 8.22
N GLN A 231 -10.38 14.56 7.30
CA GLN A 231 -11.75 14.82 6.88
C GLN A 231 -12.76 14.27 7.91
N ILE A 232 -12.79 14.85 9.11
CA ILE A 232 -13.93 14.79 10.04
C ILE A 232 -14.05 16.21 10.61
N ILE A 233 -14.85 17.06 9.96
CA ILE A 233 -15.27 18.40 10.41
C ILE A 233 -14.08 19.33 10.77
N PHE A 234 -13.59 20.08 9.77
CA PHE A 234 -12.77 21.31 9.90
C PHE A 234 -11.72 21.34 11.04
N LEU A 235 -10.67 20.54 10.92
CA LEU A 235 -9.44 20.72 11.72
C LEU A 235 -8.23 20.86 10.79
N ILE A 236 -7.76 22.10 10.66
CA ILE A 236 -6.52 22.56 10.00
C ILE A 236 -5.33 21.95 10.77
N PRO A 237 -4.37 21.31 10.07
CA PRO A 237 -3.20 22.07 9.66
C PRO A 237 -3.07 22.17 8.14
N ASN A 238 -2.87 23.39 7.63
CA ASN A 238 -2.39 23.69 6.27
C ASN A 238 -0.99 24.27 6.42
N HIS A 239 -0.13 23.51 7.10
CA HIS A 239 1.19 23.96 7.51
C HIS A 239 2.26 23.26 6.68
N PHE A 240 3.23 24.05 6.25
CA PHE A 240 4.48 23.58 5.68
C PHE A 240 5.62 23.95 6.62
N VAL A 241 6.49 22.99 6.91
CA VAL A 241 7.77 23.25 7.57
C VAL A 241 8.86 23.04 6.52
N ILE A 242 9.59 24.09 6.21
CA ILE A 242 10.67 24.08 5.22
C ILE A 242 12.00 24.21 5.97
N PHE A 243 12.86 23.23 5.79
CA PHE A 243 14.15 23.14 6.46
C PHE A 243 15.27 22.93 5.44
N ASP A 244 16.14 23.94 5.32
CA ASP A 244 17.26 23.93 4.39
C ASP A 244 18.60 23.89 5.13
N ARG A 245 19.54 23.13 4.57
CA ARG A 245 20.95 23.16 5.00
C ARG A 245 21.80 23.60 3.83
N VAL A 246 22.56 24.68 4.05
CA VAL A 246 23.43 25.27 3.04
C VAL A 246 24.84 25.41 3.58
N VAL A 247 25.82 24.91 2.83
CA VAL A 247 27.24 25.09 3.14
C VAL A 247 27.92 25.68 1.93
N SER A 248 28.30 26.96 2.01
CA SER A 248 29.16 27.60 1.01
C SER A 248 30.63 27.28 1.29
N THR A 249 31.45 27.27 0.24
CA THR A 249 32.90 27.06 0.36
C THR A 249 33.61 28.26 1.00
N ASP A 250 33.07 29.47 0.82
CA ASP A 250 33.54 30.69 1.47
C ASP A 250 32.45 31.27 2.39
N ALA A 251 32.83 31.73 3.59
CA ALA A 251 31.92 32.34 4.54
C ALA A 251 31.36 33.69 4.07
N SER A 252 32.09 34.40 3.19
CA SER A 252 31.71 35.70 2.63
C SER A 252 30.62 35.60 1.57
N TYR A 253 30.38 34.41 1.00
CA TYR A 253 29.33 34.23 0.01
C TYR A 253 27.95 34.41 0.66
N ARG A 254 27.31 35.53 0.30
CA ARG A 254 25.96 35.86 0.76
C ARG A 254 24.99 34.78 0.28
N LYS A 255 24.05 34.39 1.15
CA LYS A 255 23.00 33.42 0.84
C LYS A 255 21.65 34.07 1.04
N ASP A 256 20.80 34.02 0.02
CA ASP A 256 19.44 34.59 0.11
C ASP A 256 18.41 33.48 -0.16
N TRP A 257 17.53 33.23 0.81
CA TRP A 257 16.36 32.35 0.65
C TRP A 257 15.20 33.14 0.06
N LEU A 258 14.58 32.64 -1.00
CA LEU A 258 13.63 33.37 -1.83
C LEU A 258 12.19 32.87 -1.65
N LEU A 259 11.24 33.81 -1.61
CA LEU A 259 9.79 33.54 -1.66
C LEU A 259 9.05 34.57 -2.51
N HIS A 260 8.47 34.12 -3.62
CA HIS A 260 7.79 34.94 -4.61
C HIS A 260 6.29 35.05 -4.35
N THR A 261 5.75 36.26 -4.53
CA THR A 261 4.36 36.61 -4.21
C THR A 261 3.76 37.49 -5.30
N ALA A 262 2.43 37.41 -5.45
CA ALA A 262 1.71 38.11 -6.52
C ALA A 262 1.71 39.63 -6.31
N HIS A 263 1.57 40.05 -5.06
CA HIS A 263 1.47 41.44 -4.61
C HIS A 263 2.49 41.69 -3.51
N GLU A 264 2.64 42.96 -3.11
CA GLU A 264 3.60 43.34 -2.07
C GLU A 264 3.29 42.61 -0.75
N PRO A 265 4.25 41.87 -0.18
CA PRO A 265 4.04 41.19 1.09
C PRO A 265 4.18 42.15 2.27
N GLU A 266 3.36 41.98 3.31
CA GLU A 266 3.53 42.69 4.57
C GLU A 266 4.55 41.98 5.46
N ILE A 267 5.57 42.69 5.94
CA ILE A 267 6.57 42.16 6.88
C ILE A 267 6.31 42.73 8.27
N ARG A 268 6.09 41.85 9.26
CA ARG A 268 5.96 42.22 10.68
C ARG A 268 6.89 41.36 11.54
N GLY A 269 7.99 41.97 12.00
CA GLY A 269 9.05 41.23 12.67
C GLY A 269 9.58 40.13 11.76
N LYS A 270 9.49 38.87 12.18
CA LYS A 270 9.89 37.67 11.40
C LYS A 270 8.77 36.97 10.65
N THR A 271 7.58 37.56 10.60
CA THR A 271 6.42 36.98 9.94
C THR A 271 6.05 37.81 8.72
N ILE A 272 5.92 37.13 7.58
CA ILE A 272 5.46 37.69 6.31
C ILE A 272 4.00 37.29 6.11
N ARG A 273 3.17 38.23 5.64
CA ARG A 273 1.81 37.98 5.16
C ARG A 273 1.72 38.29 3.67
N ALA A 274 1.19 37.36 2.89
CA ALA A 274 0.92 37.57 1.47
C ALA A 274 -0.49 37.05 1.12
N ASP A 275 -1.21 37.82 0.31
CA ASP A 275 -2.59 37.52 -0.09
C ASP A 275 -2.67 37.47 -1.62
N HIS A 276 -3.49 36.55 -2.14
CA HIS A 276 -3.84 36.51 -3.56
C HIS A 276 -5.16 35.78 -3.77
N GLY A 277 -6.05 36.34 -4.61
CA GLY A 277 -7.41 35.84 -4.76
C GLY A 277 -8.16 35.82 -3.42
N LYS A 278 -8.62 34.64 -2.99
CA LYS A 278 -9.25 34.43 -1.67
C LYS A 278 -8.32 33.75 -0.66
N GLY A 279 -7.07 33.51 -1.04
CA GLY A 279 -6.06 32.86 -0.22
C GLY A 279 -5.24 33.85 0.60
N ARG A 280 -4.71 33.36 1.71
CA ARG A 280 -3.73 34.03 2.56
C ARG A 280 -2.62 33.06 2.95
N MET A 281 -1.39 33.57 3.00
CA MET A 281 -0.21 32.90 3.51
C MET A 281 0.42 33.71 4.63
N PHE A 282 0.75 33.03 5.73
CA PHE A 282 1.74 33.50 6.69
C PHE A 282 3.02 32.67 6.54
N CYS A 283 4.18 33.31 6.53
CA CYS A 283 5.48 32.65 6.56
C CYS A 283 6.32 33.23 7.70
N ARG A 284 6.71 32.41 8.67
CA ARG A 284 7.55 32.82 9.80
C ARG A 284 8.94 32.21 9.68
N THR A 285 9.96 33.06 9.73
CA THR A 285 11.37 32.65 9.78
C THR A 285 11.77 32.33 11.22
N MET A 286 12.14 31.07 11.47
CA MET A 286 12.61 30.58 12.76
C MET A 286 14.14 30.59 12.83
N LEU A 287 14.80 30.14 11.75
CA LEU A 287 16.24 30.19 11.56
C LEU A 287 16.60 30.78 10.18
N PRO A 288 17.73 31.50 10.06
CA PRO A 288 18.62 31.84 11.17
C PRO A 288 18.04 32.93 12.09
N ARG A 289 18.43 32.93 13.37
CA ARG A 289 17.83 33.84 14.38
C ARG A 289 18.14 35.31 14.08
N ASP A 290 19.26 35.58 13.42
CA ASP A 290 19.75 36.90 13.05
C ASP A 290 19.34 37.32 11.63
N ALA A 291 18.41 36.62 10.98
CA ALA A 291 18.06 36.88 9.58
C ALA A 291 17.57 38.31 9.33
N ALA A 292 18.10 38.94 8.28
CA ALA A 292 17.56 40.13 7.65
C ALA A 292 16.52 39.72 6.59
N MET A 293 15.44 40.49 6.47
CA MET A 293 14.38 40.26 5.50
C MET A 293 14.16 41.52 4.65
N GLN A 294 14.11 41.33 3.34
CA GLN A 294 13.86 42.41 2.39
C GLN A 294 12.79 41.99 1.38
N SER A 295 11.83 42.88 1.11
CA SER A 295 10.96 42.75 -0.06
C SER A 295 11.61 43.45 -1.27
N VAL A 296 11.62 42.75 -2.41
CA VAL A 296 12.13 43.26 -3.69
C VAL A 296 11.04 43.09 -4.74
N GLY A 297 10.59 44.18 -5.33
CA GLY A 297 9.54 44.15 -6.35
C GLY A 297 8.83 45.48 -6.50
N GLY A 298 7.73 45.46 -7.23
CA GLY A 298 6.94 46.64 -7.57
C GLY A 298 7.28 47.25 -8.93
N PRO A 299 6.50 48.24 -9.39
CA PRO A 299 6.60 48.76 -10.76
C PRO A 299 8.01 49.18 -11.18
N GLY A 300 8.52 48.56 -12.24
CA GLY A 300 9.84 48.83 -12.83
C GLY A 300 11.00 48.02 -12.23
N ILE A 301 10.75 47.25 -11.17
CA ILE A 301 11.74 46.36 -10.54
C ILE A 301 11.16 44.98 -10.17
N GLU A 302 10.02 44.61 -10.75
CA GLU A 302 9.33 43.33 -10.50
C GLU A 302 10.26 42.13 -10.73
N PHE A 303 11.13 42.23 -11.74
CA PHE A 303 12.03 41.17 -12.20
C PHE A 303 13.51 41.57 -12.06
N ARG A 304 13.83 42.32 -11.00
CA ARG A 304 15.19 42.80 -10.75
C ARG A 304 16.12 41.67 -10.34
N ALA A 305 17.11 41.38 -11.18
CA ALA A 305 18.16 40.38 -10.93
C ALA A 305 19.47 40.78 -11.62
N ALA A 306 20.60 40.35 -11.07
CA ALA A 306 21.95 40.64 -11.61
C ALA A 306 22.16 42.14 -11.97
N GLY A 307 21.67 43.05 -11.12
CA GLY A 307 21.84 44.50 -11.29
C GLY A 307 20.86 45.20 -12.24
N LYS A 308 20.02 44.47 -12.99
CA LYS A 308 19.06 45.01 -13.98
C LYS A 308 17.64 44.50 -13.72
N ASN A 309 16.61 45.27 -14.12
CA ASN A 309 15.26 44.74 -14.25
C ASN A 309 15.08 44.11 -15.64
N TRP A 310 14.74 42.82 -15.68
CA TRP A 310 14.46 42.11 -16.92
C TRP A 310 12.99 42.29 -17.27
N ASP A 311 12.65 43.40 -17.93
CA ASP A 311 11.25 43.77 -18.20
C ASP A 311 10.56 42.81 -19.17
N ILE A 312 9.23 42.91 -19.25
CA ILE A 312 8.40 42.06 -20.11
C ILE A 312 7.59 42.87 -21.11
N VAL A 313 7.19 42.21 -22.21
CA VAL A 313 6.19 42.78 -23.12
C VAL A 313 4.82 42.69 -22.45
N ARG A 314 4.18 43.84 -22.22
CA ARG A 314 2.92 43.93 -21.45
C ARG A 314 1.66 43.95 -22.31
N ASP A 315 1.77 44.05 -23.63
CA ASP A 315 0.62 44.16 -24.55
C ASP A 315 -0.38 43.02 -24.33
N GLY A 316 -1.63 43.36 -23.99
CA GLY A 316 -2.70 42.40 -23.81
C GLY A 316 -2.65 41.60 -22.49
N LEU A 317 -1.70 41.88 -21.60
CA LEU A 317 -1.68 41.30 -20.26
C LEU A 317 -2.65 42.05 -19.34
N THR A 318 -3.41 41.29 -18.55
CA THR A 318 -4.29 41.86 -17.50
C THR A 318 -3.53 42.03 -16.19
N ASN A 319 -4.09 42.79 -15.25
CA ASN A 319 -3.52 42.89 -13.89
C ASN A 319 -3.39 41.53 -13.21
N GLU A 320 -4.36 40.63 -13.42
CA GLU A 320 -4.31 39.25 -12.92
C GLU A 320 -3.17 38.46 -13.58
N SER A 321 -2.96 38.65 -14.89
CA SER A 321 -1.83 38.02 -15.59
C SER A 321 -0.50 38.47 -15.00
N LEU A 322 -0.35 39.76 -14.71
CA LEU A 322 0.86 40.32 -14.10
C LEU A 322 1.06 39.83 -12.66
N ALA A 323 -0.02 39.74 -11.88
CA ALA A 323 0.02 39.20 -10.51
C ALA A 323 0.51 37.75 -10.49
N LEU A 324 0.01 36.92 -11.42
CA LEU A 324 0.42 35.52 -11.58
C LEU A 324 1.85 35.35 -12.11
N MET A 325 2.47 36.39 -12.67
CA MET A 325 3.89 36.39 -13.04
C MET A 325 4.81 36.68 -11.86
N GLY A 326 4.29 36.99 -10.66
CA GLY A 326 5.08 37.27 -9.47
C GLY A 326 5.75 38.65 -9.52
N GLN A 327 5.10 39.65 -8.92
CA GLN A 327 5.60 41.04 -8.97
C GLN A 327 6.56 41.39 -7.82
N TRP A 328 6.66 40.50 -6.83
CA TRP A 328 7.43 40.69 -5.61
C TRP A 328 8.10 39.39 -5.17
N ARG A 329 9.26 39.52 -4.54
CA ARG A 329 9.90 38.44 -3.79
C ARG A 329 10.38 38.94 -2.42
N LEU A 330 10.41 38.02 -1.47
CA LEU A 330 11.11 38.16 -0.21
C LEU A 330 12.50 37.54 -0.34
N GLU A 331 13.51 38.23 0.16
CA GLU A 331 14.86 37.71 0.37
C GLU A 331 15.12 37.62 1.88
N VAL A 332 15.46 36.42 2.35
CA VAL A 332 15.88 36.17 3.74
C VAL A 332 17.37 35.85 3.77
N THR A 333 18.15 36.70 4.41
CA THR A 333 19.62 36.65 4.42
C THR A 333 20.13 36.44 5.85
N PRO A 334 21.09 35.54 6.11
CA PRO A 334 21.77 35.44 7.39
C PRO A 334 22.34 36.79 7.84
N GLY A 335 22.23 37.13 9.13
CA GLY A 335 22.70 38.41 9.66
C GLY A 335 24.23 38.54 9.71
N ASN A 336 24.95 37.41 9.68
CA ASN A 336 26.41 37.35 9.72
C ASN A 336 26.94 36.38 8.66
N ALA A 337 28.11 36.68 8.11
CA ALA A 337 28.84 35.82 7.18
C ALA A 337 29.32 34.54 7.88
N ARG A 338 28.99 33.37 7.30
CA ARG A 338 29.40 32.04 7.76
C ARG A 338 29.27 31.04 6.62
N GLN A 339 30.04 29.95 6.66
CA GLN A 339 29.96 28.90 5.62
C GLN A 339 28.64 28.13 5.71
N ARG A 340 28.27 27.70 6.92
CA ARG A 340 27.09 26.87 7.17
C ARG A 340 25.92 27.72 7.67
N ASP A 341 24.81 27.64 6.96
CA ASP A 341 23.54 28.25 7.31
C ASP A 341 22.41 27.22 7.32
N ILE A 342 21.50 27.36 8.29
CA ILE A 342 20.25 26.62 8.38
C ILE A 342 19.12 27.62 8.22
N PHE A 343 18.25 27.37 7.25
CA PHE A 343 17.00 28.09 7.11
C PHE A 343 15.86 27.21 7.58
N LEU A 344 15.02 27.72 8.48
CA LEU A 344 13.85 27.03 8.98
C LEU A 344 12.67 27.99 8.95
N HIS A 345 11.69 27.66 8.12
CA HIS A 345 10.48 28.46 7.92
C HIS A 345 9.24 27.63 8.21
N VAL A 346 8.24 28.26 8.83
CA VAL A 346 6.90 27.70 8.98
C VAL A 346 5.96 28.53 8.13
N ILE A 347 5.29 27.87 7.19
CA ILE A 347 4.28 28.49 6.34
C ILE A 347 2.90 27.95 6.73
N GLN A 348 1.94 28.84 6.95
CA GLN A 348 0.54 28.49 7.13
C GLN A 348 -0.28 29.11 6.01
N VAL A 349 -1.17 28.33 5.39
CA VAL A 349 -2.10 28.83 4.36
C VAL A 349 -3.56 28.63 4.74
N GLY A 350 -4.40 29.56 4.31
CA GLY A 350 -5.83 29.53 4.58
C GLY A 350 -6.60 30.50 3.70
N GLY A 351 -7.89 30.69 4.01
CA GLY A 351 -8.63 31.82 3.45
C GLY A 351 -8.23 33.13 4.12
N GLN A 352 -8.73 34.26 3.61
CA GLN A 352 -8.50 35.57 4.22
C GLN A 352 -9.19 35.76 5.59
N ASP A 353 -10.02 34.80 6.01
CA ASP A 353 -10.52 34.64 7.38
C ASP A 353 -9.45 34.16 8.37
N LEU A 354 -8.29 33.71 7.88
CA LEU A 354 -7.10 33.48 8.70
C LEU A 354 -6.51 34.83 9.14
N GLU A 355 -6.90 35.32 10.30
CA GLU A 355 -6.45 36.63 10.80
C GLU A 355 -5.01 36.61 11.32
N GLN A 356 -4.60 35.51 11.94
CA GLN A 356 -3.29 35.36 12.57
C GLN A 356 -2.74 33.95 12.32
N MET A 357 -1.41 33.85 12.36
CA MET A 357 -0.72 32.57 12.27
C MET A 357 -0.85 31.79 13.57
N ASP A 358 -0.99 30.47 13.47
CA ASP A 358 -0.94 29.53 14.58
C ASP A 358 0.39 29.67 15.35
N GLU A 359 0.37 29.27 16.63
CA GLU A 359 1.54 29.35 17.49
C GLU A 359 2.61 28.37 16.99
N ALA A 360 3.83 28.89 16.77
CA ALA A 360 4.97 28.11 16.31
C ALA A 360 6.21 28.50 17.11
N GLU A 361 6.86 27.51 17.73
CA GLU A 361 8.05 27.66 18.57
C GLU A 361 9.21 26.84 18.00
N LEU A 362 10.44 27.36 18.11
CA LEU A 362 11.65 26.69 17.64
C LEU A 362 12.06 25.59 18.63
N ILE A 363 12.29 24.39 18.11
CA ILE A 363 12.93 23.29 18.81
C ILE A 363 14.39 23.22 18.35
N GLU A 364 15.34 23.33 19.28
CA GLU A 364 16.77 23.27 18.99
C GLU A 364 17.50 22.58 20.16
N GLY A 365 18.25 21.52 19.85
CA GLY A 365 18.93 20.70 20.85
C GLY A 365 19.33 19.34 20.29
N ASP A 366 20.33 18.68 20.89
CA ASP A 366 20.74 17.31 20.54
C ASP A 366 21.05 17.08 19.05
N GLY A 367 21.69 18.05 18.39
CA GLY A 367 22.02 17.98 16.96
C GLY A 367 20.80 18.06 16.03
N ARG A 368 19.63 18.48 16.53
CA ARG A 368 18.38 18.61 15.78
C ARG A 368 17.83 20.04 15.84
N CYS A 369 17.14 20.41 14.77
CA CYS A 369 16.43 21.69 14.65
C CYS A 369 15.03 21.42 14.10
N GLY A 370 14.04 22.17 14.57
CA GLY A 370 12.66 21.89 14.24
C GLY A 370 11.68 22.91 14.79
N VAL A 371 10.40 22.58 14.73
CA VAL A 371 9.34 23.43 15.27
C VAL A 371 8.30 22.62 16.00
N MET A 372 7.75 23.24 17.04
CA MET A 372 6.48 22.86 17.62
C MET A 372 5.41 23.80 17.05
N VAL A 373 4.30 23.24 16.54
CA VAL A 373 3.17 24.00 16.00
C VAL A 373 1.90 23.59 16.72
N LYS A 374 1.17 24.55 17.30
CA LYS A 374 -0.13 24.30 17.95
C LYS A 374 -1.28 24.65 17.00
N THR A 375 -2.05 23.63 16.61
CA THR A 375 -3.15 23.78 15.64
C THR A 375 -4.46 23.32 16.29
N GLY A 376 -5.28 24.27 16.75
CA GLY A 376 -6.50 23.96 17.50
C GLY A 376 -6.21 23.18 18.80
N GLN A 377 -6.64 21.93 18.89
CA GLN A 377 -6.41 21.03 20.03
C GLN A 377 -5.29 19.99 19.79
N GLN A 378 -4.44 20.22 18.78
CA GLN A 378 -3.32 19.36 18.44
C GLN A 378 -2.01 20.11 18.59
N VAL A 379 -0.97 19.38 19.01
CA VAL A 379 0.40 19.88 19.05
C VAL A 379 1.24 18.97 18.18
N TRP A 380 1.90 19.56 17.19
CA TRP A 380 2.80 18.89 16.28
C TRP A 380 4.23 19.27 16.60
N GLU A 381 5.12 18.29 16.70
CA GLU A 381 6.56 18.51 16.81
C GLU A 381 7.22 17.89 15.58
N VAL A 382 7.95 18.72 14.85
CA VAL A 382 8.69 18.32 13.66
C VAL A 382 10.15 18.69 13.89
N VAL A 383 11.03 17.71 13.98
CA VAL A 383 12.47 17.93 14.14
C VAL A 383 13.24 17.25 13.03
N PHE A 384 14.27 17.92 12.52
CA PHE A 384 15.18 17.44 11.48
C PHE A 384 16.60 17.30 12.03
N ASN A 385 17.37 16.38 11.45
CA ASN A 385 18.80 16.28 11.73
C ASN A 385 19.52 17.53 11.18
N SER A 386 20.21 18.25 12.06
CA SER A 386 20.91 19.48 11.67
C SER A 386 22.16 19.19 10.83
N ASP A 387 22.78 18.02 11.00
CA ASP A 387 23.94 17.50 10.25
C ASP A 387 23.69 16.05 9.78
N GLY A 388 24.69 15.46 9.09
CA GLY A 388 24.64 14.07 8.64
C GLY A 388 23.49 13.75 7.69
N LEU A 389 22.93 12.54 7.84
CA LEU A 389 21.84 12.02 7.01
C LEU A 389 20.56 12.86 7.16
N LEU A 390 19.90 13.09 6.02
CA LEU A 390 18.55 13.68 5.98
C LEU A 390 17.55 12.78 6.72
N GLY A 391 16.49 13.37 7.25
CA GLY A 391 15.55 12.71 8.13
C GLY A 391 15.31 13.51 9.41
N GLY A 392 14.63 12.87 10.35
CA GLY A 392 14.16 13.51 11.56
C GLY A 392 13.09 12.71 12.26
N HIS A 393 12.29 13.37 13.08
CA HIS A 393 11.19 12.76 13.81
C HIS A 393 9.97 13.68 13.81
N ILE A 394 8.79 13.08 13.66
CA ILE A 394 7.51 13.77 13.73
C ILE A 394 6.65 13.17 14.83
N SER A 395 6.06 14.04 15.65
CA SER A 395 5.12 13.66 16.71
C SER A 395 3.86 14.51 16.62
N ARG A 396 2.72 13.92 17.00
CA ARG A 396 1.45 14.63 17.21
C ARG A 396 0.85 14.18 18.52
N SER A 397 0.53 15.13 19.38
CA SER A 397 -0.20 14.94 20.63
C SER A 397 -1.48 15.77 20.66
N GLY A 398 -2.33 15.57 21.67
CA GLY A 398 -3.63 16.22 21.81
C GLY A 398 -4.81 15.38 21.28
N ARG A 399 -5.87 16.03 20.81
CA ARG A 399 -7.11 15.35 20.39
C ARG A 399 -6.93 14.64 19.04
N GLY A 400 -7.05 13.31 19.03
CA GLY A 400 -6.97 12.46 17.84
C GLY A 400 -6.02 11.27 18.02
N ARG A 401 -5.66 10.58 16.93
CA ARG A 401 -4.64 9.52 16.93
C ARG A 401 -3.27 10.14 17.24
N ARG A 402 -2.59 9.66 18.29
CA ARG A 402 -1.20 10.00 18.57
C ARG A 402 -0.29 9.40 17.48
N ILE A 403 0.67 10.17 17.00
CA ILE A 403 1.71 9.68 16.08
C ILE A 403 3.08 9.99 16.69
N SER A 404 4.05 9.10 16.47
CA SER A 404 5.46 9.30 16.84
C SER A 404 6.29 8.38 15.96
N HIS A 405 6.91 8.94 14.92
CA HIS A 405 7.65 8.16 13.92
C HIS A 405 8.89 8.92 13.46
N ASN A 406 9.94 8.17 13.13
CA ASN A 406 11.06 8.72 12.38
C ASN A 406 10.59 9.03 10.95
N LEU A 407 11.05 10.15 10.41
CA LEU A 407 10.82 10.48 9.00
C LEU A 407 11.54 9.49 8.10
N ALA A 408 10.98 9.25 6.92
CA ALA A 408 11.55 8.33 5.94
C ALA A 408 13.01 8.70 5.58
N THR A 409 13.85 7.70 5.35
CA THR A 409 15.23 7.88 4.86
C THR A 409 15.39 7.47 3.41
N GLU A 410 14.32 6.98 2.79
CA GLU A 410 14.27 6.48 1.42
C GLU A 410 13.00 6.99 0.71
N VAL A 411 12.94 6.81 -0.60
CA VAL A 411 11.76 7.15 -1.41
C VAL A 411 10.75 6.02 -1.31
N GLN A 412 9.60 6.30 -0.69
CA GLN A 412 8.49 5.36 -0.61
C GLN A 412 8.04 4.93 -2.02
N LYS A 413 8.07 3.62 -2.29
CA LYS A 413 7.64 3.03 -3.56
C LYS A 413 6.18 3.41 -3.87
N GLN A 414 5.90 3.79 -5.12
CA GLN A 414 4.56 4.20 -5.57
C GLN A 414 4.10 3.37 -6.77
N VAL A 415 2.92 2.75 -6.68
CA VAL A 415 2.40 1.86 -7.74
C VAL A 415 1.01 2.29 -8.19
N GLY A 416 0.83 2.50 -9.50
CA GLY A 416 -0.47 2.83 -10.09
C GLY A 416 -1.03 4.19 -9.64
N ILE A 417 -2.05 4.70 -10.32
CA ILE A 417 -2.53 6.08 -10.13
C ILE A 417 -3.30 6.32 -8.81
N ALA A 418 -3.87 5.25 -8.25
CA ALA A 418 -4.71 5.26 -7.06
C ALA A 418 -3.99 4.79 -5.78
N ALA A 419 -2.66 4.65 -5.79
CA ALA A 419 -1.90 4.12 -4.67
C ALA A 419 -2.17 4.91 -3.38
N ARG A 420 -3.08 4.39 -2.56
CA ARG A 420 -2.83 4.21 -1.14
C ARG A 420 -1.61 3.29 -1.04
N THR A 421 -0.71 3.56 -0.10
CA THR A 421 0.36 2.65 0.31
C THR A 421 -0.12 1.21 0.27
N TYR A 422 0.36 0.40 -0.67
CA TYR A 422 0.18 -1.05 -0.60
C TYR A 422 1.33 -1.59 0.23
N PRO A 423 1.04 -2.29 1.34
CA PRO A 423 2.07 -3.05 2.03
C PRO A 423 2.75 -3.98 1.02
N ALA A 424 4.08 -3.97 1.02
CA ALA A 424 4.92 -4.72 0.11
C ALA A 424 6.03 -5.38 0.91
N MET A 425 6.47 -6.55 0.47
CA MET A 425 7.58 -7.27 1.10
C MET A 425 8.27 -8.14 0.05
N THR A 426 9.60 -8.09 0.01
CA THR A 426 10.38 -9.04 -0.78
C THR A 426 10.52 -10.36 -0.04
N TYR A 427 10.88 -11.42 -0.77
CA TYR A 427 11.16 -12.73 -0.17
C TYR A 427 12.28 -12.68 0.88
N GLU A 428 13.37 -11.96 0.61
CA GLU A 428 14.48 -11.79 1.56
C GLU A 428 14.03 -11.07 2.85
N GLN A 429 13.16 -10.05 2.73
CA GLN A 429 12.58 -9.38 3.89
C GLN A 429 11.68 -10.33 4.69
N ALA A 430 10.87 -11.16 4.01
CA ALA A 430 10.03 -12.14 4.68
C ALA A 430 10.85 -13.18 5.45
N LYS A 431 11.98 -13.62 4.88
CA LYS A 431 12.90 -14.57 5.54
C LYS A 431 13.54 -14.01 6.80
N VAL A 432 13.99 -12.75 6.77
CA VAL A 432 14.58 -12.07 7.95
C VAL A 432 13.56 -11.92 9.09
N ARG A 433 12.26 -11.90 8.78
CA ARG A 433 11.17 -11.79 9.76
C ARG A 433 10.79 -13.14 10.39
N ILE A 434 11.32 -14.26 9.91
CA ILE A 434 11.08 -15.57 10.53
C ILE A 434 11.73 -15.59 11.93
N PRO A 435 10.97 -15.82 13.01
CA PRO A 435 11.53 -15.80 14.36
C PRO A 435 12.49 -16.97 14.57
N THR A 436 13.60 -16.71 15.25
CA THR A 436 14.48 -17.78 15.74
C THR A 436 13.79 -18.49 16.91
N ARG A 437 13.27 -19.69 16.67
CA ARG A 437 12.59 -20.51 17.68
C ARG A 437 12.75 -22.00 17.41
N GLU A 438 12.56 -22.79 18.46
CA GLU A 438 12.37 -24.24 18.38
C GLU A 438 10.87 -24.52 18.38
N LEU A 439 10.40 -25.30 17.39
CA LEU A 439 8.99 -25.72 17.33
C LEU A 439 8.80 -26.95 18.22
N PRO A 440 7.66 -27.10 18.93
CA PRO A 440 7.41 -28.29 19.74
C PRO A 440 7.45 -29.58 18.92
N ASP A 441 7.94 -30.69 19.49
CA ASP A 441 8.06 -31.98 18.80
C ASP A 441 6.74 -32.51 18.21
N PHE A 442 5.60 -32.15 18.83
CA PHE A 442 4.27 -32.54 18.36
C PHE A 442 3.79 -31.74 17.13
N TRP A 443 4.50 -30.67 16.77
CA TRP A 443 4.17 -29.78 15.66
C TRP A 443 4.78 -30.26 14.36
N VAL A 444 3.95 -30.72 13.43
CA VAL A 444 4.44 -31.36 12.20
C VAL A 444 5.03 -30.33 11.23
N GLY A 445 4.29 -29.25 10.96
CA GLY A 445 4.75 -28.04 10.26
C GLY A 445 5.28 -28.16 8.83
N GLU A 446 5.60 -29.36 8.35
CA GLU A 446 6.21 -29.62 7.03
C GLU A 446 5.86 -31.03 6.50
N THR A 447 6.05 -31.24 5.20
CA THR A 447 5.67 -32.48 4.51
C THR A 447 6.52 -33.68 4.92
N GLU A 448 7.81 -33.49 5.19
CA GLU A 448 8.74 -34.56 5.55
C GLU A 448 8.38 -35.20 6.89
N ASN A 449 7.95 -34.40 7.87
CA ASN A 449 7.53 -34.92 9.17
C ASN A 449 6.20 -35.66 9.07
N LEU A 450 5.29 -35.21 8.19
CA LEU A 450 4.08 -35.95 7.89
C LEU A 450 4.39 -37.33 7.27
N GLU A 451 5.30 -37.39 6.28
CA GLU A 451 5.65 -38.66 5.63
C GLU A 451 6.27 -39.68 6.60
N LYS A 452 7.16 -39.22 7.49
CA LYS A 452 7.69 -40.07 8.58
C LYS A 452 6.56 -40.62 9.45
N LYS A 453 5.59 -39.77 9.82
CA LYS A 453 4.46 -40.20 10.63
C LYS A 453 3.57 -41.20 9.91
N LEU A 454 3.34 -41.03 8.62
CA LEU A 454 2.52 -41.94 7.81
C LEU A 454 3.19 -43.32 7.65
N ALA A 455 4.52 -43.39 7.62
CA ALA A 455 5.26 -44.64 7.56
C ALA A 455 5.15 -45.50 8.84
N GLU A 456 4.78 -44.89 9.98
CA GLU A 456 4.59 -45.58 11.26
C GLU A 456 3.19 -46.17 11.46
N VAL A 457 2.22 -45.83 10.59
CA VAL A 457 0.82 -46.26 10.75
C VAL A 457 0.70 -47.77 10.57
N SER A 458 0.07 -48.44 11.55
CA SER A 458 0.01 -49.90 11.62
C SER A 458 -1.41 -50.47 11.67
N ASN A 459 -2.35 -49.73 12.26
CA ASN A 459 -3.77 -50.09 12.41
C ASN A 459 -4.69 -49.37 11.42
N GLY A 460 -4.16 -48.46 10.59
CA GLY A 460 -4.85 -47.77 9.51
C GLY A 460 -4.31 -48.15 8.13
N GLU A 461 -5.10 -47.89 7.08
CA GLU A 461 -4.66 -48.06 5.69
C GLU A 461 -4.19 -46.71 5.13
N VAL A 462 -2.92 -46.63 4.71
CA VAL A 462 -2.35 -45.45 4.04
C VAL A 462 -2.27 -45.70 2.53
N ARG A 463 -2.85 -44.80 1.73
CA ARG A 463 -2.77 -44.85 0.26
C ARG A 463 -2.51 -43.48 -0.35
N VAL A 464 -1.80 -43.44 -1.46
CA VAL A 464 -1.66 -42.23 -2.28
C VAL A 464 -2.91 -42.08 -3.17
N ILE A 465 -3.56 -40.92 -3.13
CA ILE A 465 -4.79 -40.63 -3.89
C ILE A 465 -4.57 -39.71 -5.10
N ALA A 466 -3.48 -38.93 -5.10
CA ALA A 466 -3.06 -38.07 -6.21
C ALA A 466 -1.58 -37.67 -6.04
N ASN A 467 -0.98 -37.15 -7.11
CA ASN A 467 0.27 -36.40 -7.04
C ASN A 467 -0.01 -34.96 -7.46
N THR A 468 0.54 -34.02 -6.70
CA THR A 468 0.48 -32.58 -6.98
C THR A 468 1.37 -32.21 -8.18
N PRO A 469 1.20 -31.03 -8.80
CA PRO A 469 2.09 -30.55 -9.86
C PRO A 469 3.57 -30.48 -9.47
N GLY A 470 3.88 -30.22 -8.20
CA GLY A 470 5.24 -30.27 -7.65
C GLY A 470 5.78 -31.69 -7.42
N GLY A 471 5.01 -32.72 -7.78
CA GLY A 471 5.42 -34.13 -7.67
C GLY A 471 5.23 -34.73 -6.28
N ARG A 472 4.56 -34.03 -5.36
CA ARG A 472 4.36 -34.49 -3.97
C ARG A 472 3.08 -35.33 -3.84
N PRO A 473 3.13 -36.47 -3.11
CA PRO A 473 1.98 -37.35 -2.95
C PRO A 473 0.94 -36.77 -1.99
N MET A 474 -0.34 -36.88 -2.37
CA MET A 474 -1.47 -36.71 -1.47
C MET A 474 -1.86 -38.05 -0.87
N HIS A 475 -1.92 -38.14 0.45
CA HIS A 475 -2.23 -39.36 1.18
C HIS A 475 -3.66 -39.36 1.70
N LEU A 476 -4.29 -40.53 1.71
CA LEU A 476 -5.48 -40.85 2.49
C LEU A 476 -5.12 -41.91 3.52
N VAL A 477 -5.44 -41.65 4.78
CA VAL A 477 -5.39 -42.61 5.88
C VAL A 477 -6.81 -43.00 6.25
N SER A 478 -7.11 -44.30 6.26
CA SER A 478 -8.43 -44.82 6.59
C SER A 478 -8.39 -45.67 7.87
N PHE A 479 -9.32 -45.42 8.79
CA PHE A 479 -9.55 -46.25 9.97
C PHE A 479 -10.97 -46.82 9.97
N GLY A 480 -11.09 -48.10 10.34
CA GLY A 480 -12.34 -48.86 10.34
C GLY A 480 -12.69 -49.43 8.96
N GLU A 481 -13.42 -50.54 8.94
CA GLU A 481 -13.81 -51.22 7.69
C GLU A 481 -14.90 -50.45 6.93
N ARG A 482 -14.89 -50.59 5.60
CA ARG A 482 -15.92 -50.02 4.73
C ARG A 482 -17.15 -50.91 4.71
N GLU A 483 -18.30 -50.33 5.06
CA GLU A 483 -19.60 -51.00 4.94
C GLU A 483 -20.18 -50.73 3.54
N TYR A 484 -20.38 -51.79 2.77
CA TYR A 484 -20.92 -51.70 1.40
C TYR A 484 -22.45 -51.64 1.43
N VAL A 485 -23.00 -50.64 0.78
CA VAL A 485 -24.45 -50.43 0.63
C VAL A 485 -24.81 -50.21 -0.84
N THR A 486 -26.08 -50.40 -1.18
CA THR A 486 -26.54 -50.32 -2.58
C THR A 486 -26.40 -48.89 -3.11
N GLN A 487 -25.85 -48.76 -4.33
CA GLN A 487 -25.73 -47.51 -5.08
C GLN A 487 -26.32 -47.69 -6.48
N LYS A 488 -27.37 -46.94 -6.82
CA LYS A 488 -28.09 -47.02 -8.11
C LYS A 488 -27.92 -45.76 -8.97
N ALA A 489 -27.58 -44.64 -8.35
CA ALA A 489 -27.48 -43.34 -9.00
C ALA A 489 -26.28 -42.53 -8.46
N ASN A 490 -25.90 -41.47 -9.18
CA ASN A 490 -25.09 -40.40 -8.57
C ASN A 490 -25.97 -39.52 -7.66
N PHE A 491 -25.36 -38.66 -6.84
CA PHE A 491 -26.08 -37.84 -5.85
C PHE A 491 -27.16 -36.96 -6.49
N ASN A 492 -26.81 -36.20 -7.54
CA ASN A 492 -27.75 -35.28 -8.19
C ASN A 492 -28.95 -36.01 -8.82
N SER A 493 -28.73 -37.15 -9.46
CA SER A 493 -29.81 -37.99 -10.00
C SER A 493 -30.70 -38.57 -8.89
N ALA A 494 -30.11 -38.99 -7.76
CA ALA A 494 -30.86 -39.46 -6.60
C ALA A 494 -31.74 -38.35 -5.97
N VAL A 495 -31.23 -37.12 -5.90
CA VAL A 495 -32.00 -35.94 -5.47
C VAL A 495 -33.13 -35.64 -6.45
N GLY A 496 -32.84 -35.59 -7.75
CA GLY A 496 -33.86 -35.36 -8.79
C GLY A 496 -34.93 -36.45 -8.85
N GLY A 497 -34.56 -37.69 -8.53
CA GLY A 497 -35.46 -38.83 -8.38
C GLY A 497 -36.20 -38.89 -7.04
N GLN A 498 -36.05 -37.88 -6.17
CA GLN A 498 -36.68 -37.79 -4.85
C GLN A 498 -36.35 -38.96 -3.91
N ALA A 499 -35.21 -39.61 -4.11
CA ALA A 499 -34.77 -40.78 -3.35
C ALA A 499 -33.26 -40.72 -3.12
N GLN A 500 -32.80 -39.91 -2.15
CA GLN A 500 -31.37 -39.76 -1.86
C GLN A 500 -30.66 -41.09 -1.51
N SER A 501 -31.39 -42.06 -0.93
CA SER A 501 -30.88 -43.42 -0.68
C SER A 501 -30.50 -44.18 -1.96
N ALA A 502 -30.99 -43.76 -3.14
CA ALA A 502 -30.56 -44.32 -4.42
C ALA A 502 -29.12 -43.96 -4.78
N PHE A 503 -28.57 -42.85 -4.25
CA PHE A 503 -27.13 -42.58 -4.32
C PHE A 503 -26.38 -43.52 -3.38
N MET A 504 -26.75 -43.51 -2.11
CA MET A 504 -26.20 -44.41 -1.12
C MET A 504 -27.18 -44.50 0.06
N GLU A 505 -27.55 -45.72 0.47
CA GLU A 505 -28.41 -45.94 1.64
C GLU A 505 -27.60 -45.79 2.93
N LYS A 506 -27.21 -44.54 3.24
CA LYS A 506 -26.31 -44.23 4.35
C LYS A 506 -26.85 -44.69 5.70
N GLU A 507 -28.17 -44.75 5.86
CA GLU A 507 -28.83 -45.24 7.09
C GLU A 507 -28.69 -46.74 7.33
N ALA A 508 -28.39 -47.53 6.30
CA ALA A 508 -28.11 -48.96 6.48
C ALA A 508 -26.71 -49.22 7.08
N ARG A 509 -25.85 -48.19 7.16
CA ARG A 509 -24.53 -48.30 7.78
C ARG A 509 -24.61 -48.17 9.30
N TYR A 510 -23.91 -49.04 10.01
CA TYR A 510 -23.71 -48.97 11.46
C TYR A 510 -22.75 -47.84 11.83
N LYS A 511 -21.68 -47.65 11.05
CA LYS A 511 -20.68 -46.61 11.29
C LYS A 511 -20.90 -45.40 10.37
N PRO A 512 -21.03 -44.18 10.92
CA PRO A 512 -21.00 -42.98 10.09
C PRO A 512 -19.59 -42.80 9.50
N VAL A 513 -19.53 -42.27 8.28
CA VAL A 513 -18.29 -42.00 7.55
C VAL A 513 -17.96 -40.51 7.68
N ILE A 514 -16.80 -40.21 8.28
CA ILE A 514 -16.34 -38.84 8.52
C ILE A 514 -15.05 -38.59 7.73
N LEU A 515 -15.04 -37.53 6.93
CA LEU A 515 -13.89 -37.10 6.14
C LEU A 515 -13.25 -35.84 6.72
N PHE A 516 -11.99 -35.96 7.10
CA PHE A 516 -11.14 -34.83 7.45
C PHE A 516 -10.21 -34.51 6.30
N VAL A 517 -10.29 -33.29 5.78
CA VAL A 517 -9.38 -32.76 4.78
C VAL A 517 -8.51 -31.72 5.44
N GLY A 518 -7.22 -32.01 5.51
CA GLY A 518 -6.20 -31.10 5.98
C GLY A 518 -6.04 -29.89 5.06
N PRO A 519 -5.10 -29.00 5.37
CA PRO A 519 -5.06 -27.69 4.75
C PRO A 519 -4.93 -27.78 3.23
N VAL A 520 -5.88 -27.14 2.55
CA VAL A 520 -5.84 -26.88 1.11
C VAL A 520 -5.17 -25.55 0.79
N HIS A 521 -4.98 -24.67 1.79
CA HIS A 521 -3.99 -23.59 1.72
C HIS A 521 -2.79 -23.98 2.59
N GLY A 522 -1.64 -24.24 1.97
CA GLY A 522 -0.52 -24.94 2.60
C GLY A 522 0.14 -24.25 3.80
N HIS A 523 -0.07 -22.95 3.99
CA HIS A 523 0.39 -22.24 5.20
C HIS A 523 -0.46 -22.51 6.47
N GLU A 524 -1.62 -23.16 6.36
CA GLU A 524 -2.56 -23.43 7.46
C GLU A 524 -2.21 -24.74 8.18
N VAL A 525 -0.94 -24.86 8.58
CA VAL A 525 -0.35 -26.10 9.12
C VAL A 525 -0.90 -26.51 10.50
N GLU A 526 -1.75 -25.69 11.12
CA GLU A 526 -2.52 -26.04 12.31
C GLU A 526 -3.37 -27.30 12.05
N GLY A 527 -4.07 -27.35 10.90
CA GLY A 527 -4.88 -28.50 10.51
C GLY A 527 -4.04 -29.74 10.18
N LEU A 528 -2.89 -29.54 9.51
CA LEU A 528 -1.91 -30.61 9.22
C LEU A 528 -1.46 -31.28 10.53
N THR A 529 -1.02 -30.47 11.49
CA THR A 529 -0.56 -30.92 12.81
C THR A 529 -1.68 -31.62 13.57
N GLY A 530 -2.89 -31.05 13.58
CA GLY A 530 -4.05 -31.66 14.23
C GLY A 530 -4.36 -33.06 13.68
N LEU A 531 -4.36 -33.22 12.35
CA LEU A 531 -4.66 -34.51 11.73
C LEU A 531 -3.56 -35.55 11.92
N ALA A 532 -2.29 -35.17 11.91
CA ALA A 532 -1.21 -36.08 12.24
C ALA A 532 -1.32 -36.60 13.69
N ASN A 533 -1.72 -35.73 14.62
CA ASN A 533 -2.02 -36.13 15.99
C ASN A 533 -3.26 -37.04 16.07
N LEU A 534 -4.33 -36.76 15.32
CA LEU A 534 -5.50 -37.63 15.23
C LEU A 534 -5.14 -39.03 14.71
N ILE A 535 -4.31 -39.11 13.67
CA ILE A 535 -3.80 -40.38 13.12
C ILE A 535 -3.05 -41.16 14.20
N SER A 536 -2.16 -40.49 14.95
CA SER A 536 -1.45 -41.11 16.07
C SER A 536 -2.40 -41.64 17.14
N ILE A 537 -3.42 -40.86 17.53
CA ILE A 537 -4.40 -41.27 18.54
C ILE A 537 -5.20 -42.50 18.07
N MET A 538 -5.62 -42.54 16.80
CA MET A 538 -6.34 -43.69 16.26
C MET A 538 -5.46 -44.94 16.23
N ASP A 539 -4.19 -44.77 15.81
CA ASP A 539 -3.24 -45.86 15.64
C ASP A 539 -2.77 -46.43 16.99
N THR A 540 -2.26 -45.59 17.88
CA THR A 540 -1.59 -45.99 19.13
C THR A 540 -2.44 -45.74 20.38
N GLY A 541 -3.30 -44.72 20.35
CA GLY A 541 -4.04 -44.21 21.51
C GLY A 541 -3.44 -42.95 22.14
N TYR A 542 -2.30 -42.49 21.63
CA TYR A 542 -1.59 -41.32 22.12
C TYR A 542 -1.44 -40.25 21.04
N ASP A 543 -1.56 -38.99 21.43
CA ASP A 543 -1.15 -37.87 20.57
C ASP A 543 0.40 -37.75 20.53
N LEU A 544 0.93 -36.82 19.73
CA LEU A 544 2.38 -36.62 19.60
C LEU A 544 2.99 -35.87 20.80
N ARG A 545 2.17 -35.48 21.79
CA ARG A 545 2.62 -35.01 23.10
C ARG A 545 2.73 -36.17 24.11
N GLU A 546 2.56 -37.41 23.63
CA GLU A 546 2.50 -38.63 24.43
C GLU A 546 1.34 -38.66 25.43
N ARG A 547 0.27 -37.90 25.17
CA ARG A 547 -0.92 -37.89 26.02
C ARG A 547 -1.93 -38.91 25.52
N GLU A 548 -2.49 -39.69 26.44
CA GLU A 548 -3.47 -40.72 26.13
C GLU A 548 -4.87 -40.11 25.89
N HIS A 549 -5.54 -40.49 24.79
CA HIS A 549 -6.86 -39.98 24.41
C HIS A 549 -7.88 -41.11 24.23
N LYS A 550 -8.21 -41.82 25.33
CA LYS A 550 -9.12 -43.00 25.30
C LYS A 550 -10.49 -42.69 24.71
N GLU A 551 -11.12 -41.61 25.16
CA GLU A 551 -12.50 -41.28 24.75
C GLU A 551 -12.58 -40.94 23.27
N LEU A 552 -11.66 -40.10 22.78
CA LEU A 552 -11.61 -39.73 21.37
C LEU A 552 -11.33 -40.96 20.49
N ARG A 553 -10.41 -41.84 20.91
CA ARG A 553 -10.13 -43.09 20.19
C ARG A 553 -11.36 -44.00 20.12
N GLU A 554 -12.11 -44.12 21.20
CA GLU A 554 -13.32 -44.94 21.23
C GLU A 554 -14.44 -44.37 20.36
N LEU A 555 -14.61 -43.04 20.32
CA LEU A 555 -15.48 -42.38 19.35
C LEU A 555 -15.06 -42.70 17.91
N GLY A 556 -13.76 -42.63 17.63
CA GLY A 556 -13.20 -42.93 16.31
C GLY A 556 -13.45 -44.37 15.86
N ARG A 557 -13.33 -45.37 16.76
CA ARG A 557 -13.60 -46.79 16.45
C ARG A 557 -15.05 -47.07 16.04
N ARG A 558 -15.98 -46.25 16.52
CA ARG A 558 -17.41 -46.31 16.18
C ARG A 558 -17.75 -45.61 14.87
N CYS A 559 -16.78 -44.94 14.25
CA CYS A 559 -16.91 -44.30 12.95
C CYS A 559 -16.02 -45.01 11.92
N ARG A 560 -16.24 -44.71 10.64
CA ARG A 560 -15.23 -44.90 9.60
C ARG A 560 -14.57 -43.55 9.36
N LEU A 561 -13.29 -43.43 9.65
CA LEU A 561 -12.55 -42.18 9.53
C LEU A 561 -11.71 -42.18 8.26
N LEU A 562 -11.83 -41.10 7.49
CA LEU A 562 -11.05 -40.85 6.28
C LEU A 562 -10.27 -39.56 6.53
N ILE A 563 -8.96 -39.62 6.48
CA ILE A 563 -8.08 -38.49 6.81
C ILE A 563 -7.17 -38.22 5.62
N ILE A 564 -7.32 -37.06 5.00
CA ILE A 564 -6.40 -36.52 3.99
C ILE A 564 -5.54 -35.48 4.70
N PRO A 565 -4.33 -35.80 5.20
CA PRO A 565 -3.63 -34.92 6.14
C PRO A 565 -3.14 -33.60 5.52
N ALA A 566 -2.86 -33.60 4.21
CA ALA A 566 -2.43 -32.42 3.46
C ALA A 566 -3.23 -32.34 2.15
N GLY A 567 -4.10 -31.32 2.04
CA GLY A 567 -4.91 -31.05 0.86
C GLY A 567 -4.13 -30.31 -0.24
N ASN A 568 -3.04 -29.64 0.12
CA ASN A 568 -2.10 -28.98 -0.79
C ASN A 568 -0.64 -29.16 -0.30
N PRO A 569 -0.03 -30.34 -0.55
CA PRO A 569 1.37 -30.60 -0.21
C PRO A 569 2.37 -29.61 -0.80
N ASP A 570 2.15 -29.12 -2.02
CA ASP A 570 3.03 -28.13 -2.68
C ASP A 570 3.09 -26.82 -1.90
N GLY A 571 1.93 -26.27 -1.56
CA GLY A 571 1.86 -25.06 -0.74
C GLY A 571 2.46 -25.27 0.65
N THR A 572 2.32 -26.46 1.23
CA THR A 572 2.86 -26.78 2.57
C THR A 572 4.39 -26.81 2.53
N ALA A 573 4.97 -27.45 1.52
CA ALA A 573 6.42 -27.51 1.33
C ALA A 573 7.06 -26.14 1.05
N ARG A 574 6.29 -25.17 0.57
CA ARG A 574 6.76 -23.79 0.33
C ARG A 574 6.79 -22.93 1.60
N LEU A 575 6.15 -23.35 2.69
CA LEU A 575 6.07 -22.59 3.92
C LEU A 575 7.38 -22.68 4.73
N GLU A 576 8.31 -21.75 4.49
CA GLU A 576 9.56 -21.69 5.26
C GLU A 576 9.41 -21.50 6.78
N PRO A 577 8.49 -20.67 7.32
CA PRO A 577 8.41 -20.48 8.77
C PRO A 577 7.87 -21.70 9.54
N ARG A 578 7.28 -22.68 8.83
CA ARG A 578 6.68 -23.93 9.37
C ARG A 578 5.56 -23.76 10.43
N ALA A 579 5.30 -22.51 10.85
CA ALA A 579 4.22 -22.06 11.70
C ALA A 579 4.13 -20.54 11.62
N LEU A 580 2.92 -19.98 11.58
CA LEU A 580 2.70 -18.53 11.62
C LEU A 580 2.42 -17.98 13.02
N GLN A 581 2.26 -18.85 14.02
CA GLN A 581 2.12 -18.45 15.43
C GLN A 581 3.24 -17.45 15.80
N GLY A 582 2.90 -16.36 16.46
CA GLY A 582 3.84 -15.31 16.86
C GLY A 582 4.37 -14.41 15.73
N MET A 583 3.91 -14.57 14.49
CA MET A 583 4.24 -13.68 13.35
C MET A 583 3.15 -12.64 13.11
N GLY A 584 3.45 -11.61 12.30
CA GLY A 584 2.52 -10.52 12.01
C GLY A 584 1.54 -10.80 10.87
N LEU A 585 0.49 -9.98 10.77
CA LEU A 585 -0.50 -10.04 9.67
C LEU A 585 0.11 -9.89 8.27
N ASP A 586 1.18 -9.11 8.13
CA ASP A 586 1.85 -8.95 6.83
C ASP A 586 2.62 -10.22 6.45
N ASP A 587 3.16 -10.96 7.42
CA ASP A 587 3.82 -12.24 7.20
C ASP A 587 2.79 -13.30 6.76
N LEU A 588 1.61 -13.33 7.39
CA LEU A 588 0.48 -14.16 6.94
C LEU A 588 0.11 -13.86 5.48
N ARG A 589 0.02 -12.59 5.10
CA ARG A 589 -0.32 -12.19 3.72
C ARG A 589 0.74 -12.62 2.73
N PHE A 590 2.01 -12.42 3.06
CA PHE A 590 3.13 -12.82 2.21
C PHE A 590 3.15 -14.34 2.01
N TRP A 591 3.27 -15.11 3.10
CA TRP A 591 3.40 -16.57 3.02
C TRP A 591 2.14 -17.24 2.49
N GLY A 592 0.96 -16.76 2.87
CA GLY A 592 -0.31 -17.32 2.40
C GLY A 592 -0.65 -16.93 0.97
N GLN A 593 -0.75 -15.63 0.69
CA GLN A 593 -1.37 -15.12 -0.54
C GLN A 593 -0.35 -14.79 -1.63
N GLY A 594 0.90 -14.51 -1.25
CA GLY A 594 1.95 -14.15 -2.18
C GLY A 594 2.03 -12.66 -2.50
N THR A 595 2.86 -12.34 -3.49
CA THR A 595 3.06 -10.98 -4.00
C THR A 595 2.85 -10.90 -5.50
N TRP A 596 2.50 -9.70 -5.96
CA TRP A 596 2.64 -9.35 -7.37
C TRP A 596 4.12 -9.14 -7.71
N SER A 597 4.45 -9.04 -9.00
CA SER A 597 5.82 -8.87 -9.51
C SER A 597 6.50 -7.58 -9.05
N ASP A 598 5.76 -6.67 -8.42
CA ASP A 598 6.25 -5.44 -7.82
C ASP A 598 6.33 -5.50 -6.28
N ASP A 599 6.35 -6.71 -5.71
CA ASP A 599 6.44 -7.01 -4.27
C ASP A 599 5.22 -6.61 -3.44
N THR A 600 4.20 -5.98 -4.03
CA THR A 600 2.97 -5.66 -3.29
C THR A 600 2.20 -6.94 -2.97
N PHE A 601 1.60 -7.02 -1.78
CA PHE A 601 0.84 -8.22 -1.42
C PHE A 601 -0.33 -8.43 -2.37
N CYS A 602 -0.56 -9.70 -2.74
CA CYS A 602 -1.72 -10.08 -3.54
C CYS A 602 -3.01 -9.60 -2.88
N GLY A 603 -3.14 -9.80 -1.56
CA GLY A 603 -4.21 -9.27 -0.72
C GLY A 603 -5.56 -9.96 -0.94
N TRP A 604 -6.37 -10.14 0.10
CA TRP A 604 -7.77 -10.55 -0.06
C TRP A 604 -8.67 -9.32 -0.26
N PRO A 605 -9.64 -9.34 -1.19
CA PRO A 605 -10.04 -10.45 -2.07
C PRO A 605 -9.30 -10.51 -3.42
N GLN A 606 -8.32 -9.64 -3.67
CA GLN A 606 -7.66 -9.49 -4.97
C GLN A 606 -6.91 -10.76 -5.42
N SER A 607 -6.33 -11.52 -4.49
CA SER A 607 -5.67 -12.81 -4.73
C SER A 607 -6.58 -13.88 -5.34
N LYS A 608 -7.91 -13.67 -5.32
CA LYS A 608 -8.90 -14.57 -5.94
C LYS A 608 -9.33 -14.12 -7.34
N ARG A 609 -8.80 -13.01 -7.86
CA ARG A 609 -9.19 -12.44 -9.17
C ARG A 609 -8.37 -12.97 -10.34
N GLN A 610 -7.31 -13.73 -10.07
CA GLN A 610 -6.48 -14.43 -11.04
C GLN A 610 -6.32 -15.87 -10.58
N HIS A 611 -6.73 -16.81 -11.43
CA HIS A 611 -6.62 -18.24 -11.20
C HIS A 611 -6.63 -18.92 -12.59
N PRO A 612 -5.60 -19.72 -12.96
CA PRO A 612 -4.39 -20.03 -12.21
C PRO A 612 -3.55 -18.80 -11.86
N MET A 613 -2.86 -18.84 -10.73
CA MET A 613 -1.96 -17.78 -10.24
C MET A 613 -0.58 -17.87 -10.92
N VAL A 614 -0.58 -17.70 -12.24
CA VAL A 614 0.60 -17.79 -13.11
C VAL A 614 0.73 -16.56 -14.00
N GLY A 615 1.95 -16.24 -14.44
CA GLY A 615 2.24 -15.13 -15.34
C GLY A 615 3.35 -14.21 -14.81
N GLU A 616 3.84 -13.31 -15.66
CA GLU A 616 4.94 -12.37 -15.33
C GLU A 616 4.57 -11.35 -14.25
N ASN A 617 3.28 -11.20 -13.96
CA ASN A 617 2.78 -10.29 -12.92
C ASN A 617 2.80 -10.90 -11.51
N ILE A 618 3.24 -12.15 -11.36
CA ILE A 618 3.37 -12.82 -10.06
C ILE A 618 4.81 -12.68 -9.56
N GLY A 619 4.97 -12.26 -8.31
CA GLY A 619 6.26 -12.18 -7.63
C GLY A 619 6.54 -13.48 -6.89
N PHE A 620 6.17 -13.54 -5.61
CA PHE A 620 6.20 -14.74 -4.80
C PHE A 620 4.86 -15.48 -4.86
N LEU A 621 4.88 -16.76 -5.23
CA LEU A 621 3.68 -17.61 -5.24
C LEU A 621 3.36 -18.05 -3.81
N GLY A 622 2.29 -17.50 -3.22
CA GLY A 622 1.86 -17.84 -1.86
C GLY A 622 1.39 -19.30 -1.70
N CYS A 623 1.39 -19.79 -0.46
CA CYS A 623 1.03 -21.16 -0.10
C CYS A 623 -0.47 -21.50 -0.31
N TYR A 624 -1.31 -20.52 -0.65
CA TYR A 624 -2.68 -20.73 -1.13
C TYR A 624 -2.74 -21.64 -2.36
N PHE A 625 -1.67 -21.67 -3.15
CA PHE A 625 -1.62 -22.30 -4.46
C PHE A 625 -0.64 -23.47 -4.48
N ASN A 626 -0.96 -24.51 -5.26
CA ASN A 626 -0.01 -25.57 -5.63
C ASN A 626 1.03 -25.05 -6.63
N ASP A 627 1.98 -25.89 -7.07
CA ASP A 627 3.07 -25.44 -7.96
C ASP A 627 2.60 -25.10 -9.39
N ALA A 628 1.34 -25.40 -9.76
CA ALA A 628 0.71 -24.93 -10.99
C ALA A 628 -0.12 -23.63 -10.82
N GLY A 629 -0.07 -23.01 -9.63
CA GLY A 629 -0.84 -21.79 -9.34
C GLY A 629 -2.32 -22.04 -9.05
N ILE A 630 -2.73 -23.28 -8.78
CA ILE A 630 -4.13 -23.64 -8.49
C ILE A 630 -4.38 -23.61 -6.99
N ASN A 631 -5.46 -22.93 -6.58
CA ASN A 631 -5.97 -22.99 -5.21
C ASN A 631 -7.04 -24.10 -5.13
N PRO A 632 -6.80 -25.25 -4.46
CA PRO A 632 -7.75 -26.37 -4.45
C PRO A 632 -9.11 -26.04 -3.81
N MET A 633 -9.16 -25.05 -2.92
CA MET A 633 -10.42 -24.60 -2.31
C MET A 633 -11.35 -23.91 -3.30
N HIS A 634 -10.80 -23.32 -4.36
CA HIS A 634 -11.51 -22.58 -5.40
C HIS A 634 -11.10 -23.04 -6.81
N ASP A 635 -10.84 -24.33 -6.97
CA ASP A 635 -10.60 -24.92 -8.29
C ASP A 635 -11.88 -24.87 -9.14
N GLU A 636 -11.76 -25.11 -10.44
CA GLU A 636 -12.89 -25.28 -11.34
C GLU A 636 -13.45 -26.70 -11.21
N PHE A 637 -14.49 -26.88 -10.40
CA PHE A 637 -14.93 -28.23 -9.99
C PHE A 637 -15.56 -29.07 -11.12
N PHE A 638 -15.99 -28.45 -12.22
CA PHE A 638 -16.60 -29.17 -13.35
C PHE A 638 -15.59 -29.45 -14.47
N GLU A 639 -14.48 -28.72 -14.51
CA GLU A 639 -13.33 -28.94 -15.39
C GLU A 639 -12.04 -28.66 -14.60
N PRO A 640 -11.65 -29.57 -13.70
CA PRO A 640 -10.59 -29.30 -12.71
C PRO A 640 -9.25 -28.93 -13.33
N MET A 641 -8.64 -27.88 -12.80
CA MET A 641 -7.32 -27.42 -13.22
C MET A 641 -6.21 -28.14 -12.47
N GLY A 642 -6.44 -28.50 -11.19
CA GLY A 642 -5.50 -29.21 -10.33
C GLY A 642 -5.93 -30.66 -10.04
N PRO A 643 -4.98 -31.54 -9.66
CA PRO A 643 -5.28 -32.92 -9.27
C PRO A 643 -5.89 -33.06 -7.86
N GLU A 644 -5.74 -32.05 -6.99
CA GLU A 644 -6.06 -32.16 -5.56
C GLU A 644 -7.57 -32.19 -5.27
N ALA A 645 -8.31 -31.20 -5.77
CA ALA A 645 -9.76 -31.12 -5.56
C ALA A 645 -10.51 -32.35 -6.13
N PRO A 646 -10.21 -32.84 -7.35
CA PRO A 646 -10.82 -34.07 -7.88
C PRO A 646 -10.56 -35.30 -7.02
N ALA A 647 -9.34 -35.44 -6.47
CA ALA A 647 -8.99 -36.58 -5.62
C ALA A 647 -9.79 -36.56 -4.31
N ILE A 648 -9.92 -35.39 -3.68
CA ILE A 648 -10.72 -35.19 -2.47
C ILE A 648 -12.21 -35.50 -2.75
N LEU A 649 -12.76 -34.95 -3.84
CA LEU A 649 -14.16 -35.18 -4.24
C LEU A 649 -14.43 -36.64 -4.61
N LYS A 650 -13.46 -37.33 -5.21
CA LYS A 650 -13.54 -38.77 -5.51
C LYS A 650 -13.67 -39.59 -4.24
N VAL A 651 -12.84 -39.32 -3.23
CA VAL A 651 -12.94 -39.97 -1.91
C VAL A 651 -14.32 -39.73 -1.30
N ALA A 652 -14.79 -38.48 -1.27
CA ALA A 652 -16.09 -38.13 -0.69
C ALA A 652 -17.26 -38.86 -1.38
N ARG A 653 -17.23 -38.94 -2.71
CA ARG A 653 -18.24 -39.61 -3.53
C ARG A 653 -18.22 -41.12 -3.34
N GLU A 654 -17.06 -41.75 -3.42
CA GLU A 654 -16.93 -43.21 -3.36
C GLU A 654 -17.29 -43.75 -1.97
N GLU A 655 -16.91 -43.04 -0.92
CA GLU A 655 -17.18 -43.44 0.46
C GLU A 655 -18.57 -42.98 0.95
N GLY A 656 -19.27 -42.15 0.16
CA GLY A 656 -20.57 -41.59 0.49
C GLY A 656 -20.58 -40.96 1.88
N VAL A 657 -19.65 -40.03 2.09
CA VAL A 657 -19.37 -39.41 3.39
C VAL A 657 -20.61 -38.80 4.05
N ASP A 658 -20.78 -38.96 5.36
CA ASP A 658 -21.88 -38.36 6.13
C ASP A 658 -21.55 -36.91 6.51
N SER A 659 -20.34 -36.67 7.03
CA SER A 659 -19.84 -35.36 7.45
C SER A 659 -18.41 -35.13 7.00
N ALA A 660 -18.11 -33.92 6.57
CA ALA A 660 -16.79 -33.58 6.07
C ALA A 660 -16.33 -32.18 6.49
N VAL A 661 -15.05 -32.05 6.82
CA VAL A 661 -14.44 -30.74 7.12
C VAL A 661 -13.23 -30.49 6.21
N SER A 662 -13.16 -29.27 5.67
CA SER A 662 -11.93 -28.69 5.14
C SER A 662 -11.31 -27.83 6.24
N LEU A 663 -10.12 -28.20 6.71
CA LEU A 663 -9.42 -27.48 7.77
C LEU A 663 -8.65 -26.30 7.19
N HIS A 664 -8.92 -25.12 7.72
CA HIS A 664 -8.34 -23.84 7.38
C HIS A 664 -7.87 -23.11 8.64
N SER A 665 -7.21 -21.97 8.44
CA SER A 665 -6.76 -21.12 9.54
C SER A 665 -6.88 -19.64 9.21
N HIS A 666 -7.09 -18.83 10.24
CA HIS A 666 -7.23 -17.38 10.15
C HIS A 666 -6.69 -16.66 11.39
N ALA A 667 -6.73 -15.33 11.39
CA ALA A 667 -6.25 -14.53 12.51
C ALA A 667 -7.24 -14.46 13.69
N SER A 668 -8.50 -14.89 13.53
CA SER A 668 -9.55 -14.70 14.54
C SER A 668 -9.81 -15.96 15.37
N ARG A 669 -10.78 -15.90 16.30
CA ARG A 669 -11.20 -17.04 17.13
C ARG A 669 -11.66 -18.22 16.27
N PRO A 670 -11.51 -19.48 16.74
CA PRO A 670 -11.85 -20.63 15.93
C PRO A 670 -13.33 -20.65 15.56
N THR A 671 -13.64 -20.95 14.30
CA THR A 671 -15.03 -20.90 13.82
C THR A 671 -15.35 -21.92 12.73
N LEU A 672 -16.57 -22.45 12.75
CA LEU A 672 -17.14 -23.18 11.63
C LEU A 672 -17.83 -22.16 10.71
N LEU A 673 -17.54 -22.23 9.42
CA LEU A 673 -18.15 -21.35 8.42
C LEU A 673 -19.48 -21.92 7.92
N ARG A 674 -20.40 -21.02 7.57
CA ARG A 674 -21.66 -21.38 6.92
C ARG A 674 -21.38 -22.10 5.60
N PRO A 675 -21.87 -23.33 5.39
CA PRO A 675 -21.71 -24.00 4.11
C PRO A 675 -22.59 -23.35 3.05
N ALA A 676 -21.98 -22.78 2.01
CA ALA A 676 -22.69 -22.10 0.93
C ALA A 676 -23.20 -23.10 -0.12
N TYR A 677 -24.24 -22.72 -0.87
CA TYR A 677 -24.85 -23.53 -1.95
C TYR A 677 -25.34 -24.92 -1.54
N VAL A 678 -25.66 -25.10 -0.26
CA VAL A 678 -26.36 -26.28 0.26
C VAL A 678 -27.70 -25.87 0.86
N THR A 679 -28.60 -26.85 1.03
CA THR A 679 -29.93 -26.66 1.63
C THR A 679 -29.83 -26.04 3.04
N THR A 680 -30.80 -25.23 3.42
CA THR A 680 -30.87 -24.61 4.76
C THR A 680 -30.85 -25.64 5.89
N GLU A 681 -31.41 -26.83 5.68
CA GLU A 681 -31.40 -27.96 6.60
C GLU A 681 -29.98 -28.46 6.86
N LYS A 682 -29.14 -28.51 5.82
CA LYS A 682 -27.71 -28.84 5.94
C LYS A 682 -26.92 -27.73 6.60
N GLN A 683 -27.26 -26.46 6.34
CA GLN A 683 -26.67 -25.34 7.08
C GLN A 683 -27.02 -25.43 8.57
N GLU A 684 -28.25 -25.78 8.92
CA GLU A 684 -28.69 -25.91 10.31
C GLU A 684 -28.04 -27.09 11.04
N ASP A 685 -27.84 -28.21 10.35
CA ASP A 685 -27.09 -29.36 10.85
C ASP A 685 -25.66 -28.98 11.24
N VAL A 686 -24.95 -28.28 10.34
CA VAL A 686 -23.59 -27.76 10.63
C VAL A 686 -23.62 -26.67 11.72
N ARG A 687 -24.67 -25.85 11.79
CA ARG A 687 -24.82 -24.85 12.85
C ARG A 687 -24.95 -25.50 14.23
N LYS A 688 -25.68 -26.62 14.31
CA LYS A 688 -25.81 -27.43 15.53
C LYS A 688 -24.47 -28.03 15.94
N LEU A 689 -23.74 -28.63 14.99
CA LEU A 689 -22.37 -29.11 15.21
C LEU A 689 -21.46 -27.98 15.72
N ALA A 690 -21.58 -26.76 15.17
CA ALA A 690 -20.80 -25.62 15.63
C ALA A 690 -21.10 -25.29 17.10
N ALA A 691 -22.37 -25.28 17.51
CA ALA A 691 -22.74 -25.07 18.91
C ALA A 691 -22.18 -26.15 19.85
N GLU A 692 -22.21 -27.42 19.42
CA GLU A 692 -21.63 -28.55 20.18
C GLU A 692 -20.10 -28.42 20.30
N CYS A 693 -19.41 -28.08 19.20
CA CYS A 693 -17.97 -27.82 19.21
C CYS A 693 -17.59 -26.67 20.13
N TYR A 694 -18.35 -25.56 20.10
CA TYR A 694 -18.08 -24.40 20.95
C TYR A 694 -18.35 -24.68 22.42
N ALA A 695 -19.30 -25.56 22.75
CA ALA A 695 -19.50 -26.02 24.12
C ALA A 695 -18.28 -26.77 24.65
N ILE A 696 -17.69 -27.67 23.84
CA ILE A 696 -16.45 -28.38 24.20
C ILE A 696 -15.28 -27.41 24.38
N LEU A 697 -15.11 -26.44 23.47
CA LEU A 697 -14.06 -25.43 23.58
C LEU A 697 -14.23 -24.60 24.85
N ASN A 698 -15.44 -24.14 25.14
CA ASN A 698 -15.74 -23.36 26.35
C ASN A 698 -15.48 -24.17 27.63
N GLU A 699 -15.86 -25.45 27.68
CA GLU A 699 -15.57 -26.34 28.81
C GLU A 699 -14.05 -26.49 29.05
N ARG A 700 -13.25 -26.47 27.99
CA ARG A 700 -11.78 -26.54 28.04
C ARG A 700 -11.10 -25.19 28.27
N GLY A 701 -11.85 -24.10 28.43
CA GLY A 701 -11.30 -22.75 28.58
C GLY A 701 -10.64 -22.20 27.31
N LEU A 702 -10.96 -22.76 26.14
CA LEU A 702 -10.40 -22.37 24.84
C LEU A 702 -11.26 -21.29 24.16
N PRO A 703 -10.67 -20.40 23.34
CA PRO A 703 -11.41 -19.39 22.62
C PRO A 703 -12.36 -20.04 21.60
N HIS A 704 -13.50 -19.39 21.34
CA HIS A 704 -14.44 -19.82 20.31
C HIS A 704 -15.18 -18.64 19.67
N GLY A 705 -15.63 -18.85 18.44
CA GLY A 705 -16.51 -17.95 17.72
C GLY A 705 -17.97 -18.03 18.20
N SER A 706 -18.89 -17.70 17.31
CA SER A 706 -20.33 -17.85 17.53
C SER A 706 -20.97 -18.56 16.35
N PRO A 707 -22.04 -19.34 16.54
CA PRO A 707 -22.70 -20.02 15.44
C PRO A 707 -23.15 -19.03 14.36
N PHE A 708 -22.96 -19.41 13.10
CA PHE A 708 -23.39 -18.61 11.96
C PHE A 708 -24.92 -18.62 11.79
N GLU A 709 -25.44 -17.68 11.00
CA GLU A 709 -26.85 -17.67 10.59
C GLU A 709 -27.05 -18.47 9.30
N THR A 710 -28.12 -19.26 9.24
CA THR A 710 -28.54 -19.97 8.03
C THR A 710 -29.25 -19.02 7.08
N LYS A 711 -28.95 -19.12 5.78
CA LYS A 711 -29.61 -18.32 4.75
C LYS A 711 -29.44 -18.89 3.35
N ALA A 712 -30.37 -18.55 2.46
CA ALA A 712 -30.21 -18.78 1.03
C ALA A 712 -29.12 -17.86 0.46
N GLU A 713 -28.51 -18.28 -0.66
CA GLU A 713 -27.57 -17.44 -1.39
C GLU A 713 -28.27 -16.26 -2.06
N GLY A 714 -27.60 -15.11 -2.13
CA GLY A 714 -28.15 -13.92 -2.77
C GLY A 714 -27.28 -12.68 -2.61
N GLY A 715 -27.72 -11.57 -3.20
CA GLY A 715 -27.03 -10.27 -3.16
C GLY A 715 -26.06 -10.06 -4.32
N ARG A 716 -25.46 -8.86 -4.37
CA ARG A 716 -24.53 -8.43 -5.44
C ARG A 716 -23.24 -9.25 -5.46
N ASN A 717 -22.78 -9.71 -4.29
CA ASN A 717 -21.59 -10.52 -4.10
C ASN A 717 -21.98 -11.76 -3.28
N PRO A 718 -22.54 -12.81 -3.91
CA PRO A 718 -22.91 -14.04 -3.20
C PRO A 718 -21.66 -14.74 -2.63
N SER A 719 -21.85 -15.69 -1.70
CA SER A 719 -20.76 -16.55 -1.26
C SER A 719 -20.14 -17.30 -2.46
N PRO A 720 -18.84 -17.64 -2.43
CA PRO A 720 -18.22 -18.41 -3.51
C PRO A 720 -18.66 -19.87 -3.46
N PHE A 721 -18.91 -20.49 -4.62
CA PHE A 721 -19.00 -21.94 -4.73
C PHE A 721 -17.57 -22.50 -4.62
N ASN A 722 -17.34 -23.37 -3.65
CA ASN A 722 -16.00 -23.83 -3.25
C ASN A 722 -15.96 -25.35 -3.01
N LEU A 723 -14.81 -25.87 -2.57
CA LEU A 723 -14.61 -27.31 -2.39
C LEU A 723 -15.65 -27.96 -1.47
N THR A 724 -16.01 -27.30 -0.37
CA THR A 724 -17.01 -27.82 0.58
C THR A 724 -18.42 -27.78 -0.01
N SER A 725 -18.73 -26.81 -0.89
CA SER A 725 -19.96 -26.79 -1.68
C SER A 725 -20.00 -27.98 -2.65
N ALA A 726 -18.92 -28.18 -3.43
CA ALA A 726 -18.80 -29.28 -4.39
C ALA A 726 -18.91 -30.65 -3.71
N MET A 727 -18.34 -30.79 -2.51
CA MET A 727 -18.37 -32.02 -1.73
C MET A 727 -19.79 -32.47 -1.37
N TYR A 728 -20.67 -31.54 -1.00
CA TYR A 728 -22.09 -31.82 -0.83
C TYR A 728 -22.71 -32.31 -2.14
N HIS A 729 -22.45 -31.63 -3.27
CA HIS A 729 -23.07 -31.98 -4.56
C HIS A 729 -22.59 -33.30 -5.18
N VAL A 730 -21.49 -33.88 -4.69
CA VAL A 730 -21.02 -35.22 -5.12
C VAL A 730 -21.38 -36.34 -4.15
N SER A 731 -21.74 -36.03 -2.90
CA SER A 731 -21.87 -37.03 -1.84
C SER A 731 -23.07 -36.88 -0.90
N GLY A 732 -23.72 -35.71 -0.83
CA GLY A 732 -24.75 -35.37 0.15
C GLY A 732 -24.23 -35.17 1.59
N ALA A 733 -22.91 -35.06 1.77
CA ALA A 733 -22.30 -34.85 3.08
C ALA A 733 -22.70 -33.52 3.72
N SER A 734 -22.77 -33.46 5.05
CA SER A 734 -22.73 -32.20 5.79
C SER A 734 -21.29 -31.68 5.76
N SER A 735 -20.92 -30.96 4.69
CA SER A 735 -19.56 -30.47 4.44
C SER A 735 -19.40 -29.00 4.80
N PHE A 736 -18.31 -28.64 5.48
CA PHE A 736 -18.06 -27.27 5.93
C PHE A 736 -16.57 -26.95 6.05
N THR A 737 -16.26 -25.66 6.24
CA THR A 737 -14.91 -25.17 6.50
C THR A 737 -14.78 -24.83 7.98
N PHE A 738 -13.68 -25.24 8.60
CA PHE A 738 -13.31 -24.83 9.95
C PHE A 738 -12.07 -23.94 9.89
N GLU A 739 -12.13 -22.76 10.51
CA GLU A 739 -11.04 -21.79 10.57
C GLU A 739 -10.42 -21.82 11.96
N CYS A 740 -9.20 -22.33 12.09
CA CYS A 740 -8.41 -22.36 13.32
C CYS A 740 -7.61 -21.04 13.50
N PRO A 741 -7.44 -20.50 14.72
CA PRO A 741 -6.52 -19.39 14.92
C PRO A 741 -5.06 -19.78 14.60
N HIS A 742 -4.34 -18.92 13.88
CA HIS A 742 -2.89 -19.05 13.72
C HIS A 742 -2.08 -18.71 14.98
N GLY A 743 -2.65 -17.92 15.90
CA GLY A 743 -1.92 -17.38 17.05
C GLY A 743 -0.92 -16.26 16.68
N LEU A 744 -1.32 -15.37 15.76
CA LEU A 744 -0.47 -14.25 15.29
C LEU A 744 -0.17 -13.23 16.40
N ASP A 745 1.02 -12.62 16.34
CA ASP A 745 1.36 -11.43 17.13
C ASP A 745 0.89 -10.17 16.37
N SER A 746 -0.40 -9.87 16.48
CA SER A 746 -1.01 -8.71 15.82
C SER A 746 -2.24 -8.23 16.57
N THR A 747 -2.42 -6.90 16.62
CA THR A 747 -3.55 -6.30 17.32
C THR A 747 -4.90 -6.84 16.81
N GLY A 748 -5.68 -7.44 17.70
CA GLY A 748 -7.00 -8.00 17.40
C GLY A 748 -7.00 -9.43 16.88
N ALA A 749 -5.82 -10.06 16.72
CA ALA A 749 -5.74 -11.50 16.46
C ALA A 749 -6.10 -12.32 17.71
N CYS A 750 -6.52 -13.57 17.52
CA CYS A 750 -6.75 -14.50 18.61
C CYS A 750 -5.40 -15.04 19.11
N GLU A 751 -5.04 -14.66 20.34
CA GLU A 751 -3.85 -15.17 21.02
C GLU A 751 -4.07 -16.61 21.45
N VAL A 752 -3.25 -17.53 20.94
CA VAL A 752 -3.21 -18.94 21.31
C VAL A 752 -1.78 -19.47 21.18
N CYS A 753 -1.39 -20.41 22.05
CA CYS A 753 -0.13 -21.15 21.93
C CYS A 753 -0.29 -22.44 21.11
N PHE A 754 0.80 -23.13 20.83
CA PHE A 754 0.80 -24.35 20.01
C PHE A 754 -0.07 -25.48 20.61
N GLU A 755 -0.07 -25.62 21.93
CA GLU A 755 -0.87 -26.60 22.65
C GLU A 755 -2.36 -26.30 22.54
N GLU A 756 -2.75 -25.04 22.72
CA GLU A 756 -4.13 -24.59 22.57
C GLU A 756 -4.62 -24.77 21.13
N ILE A 757 -3.79 -24.50 20.13
CA ILE A 757 -4.08 -24.78 18.72
C ILE A 757 -4.40 -26.26 18.51
N LEU A 758 -3.57 -27.17 19.04
CA LEU A 758 -3.81 -28.60 18.93
C LEU A 758 -5.11 -29.01 19.65
N ASP A 759 -5.34 -28.50 20.86
CA ASP A 759 -6.54 -28.85 21.64
C ASP A 759 -7.82 -28.32 20.99
N ILE A 760 -7.76 -27.19 20.27
CA ILE A 760 -8.85 -26.68 19.41
C ILE A 760 -9.18 -27.67 18.29
N GLN A 761 -8.18 -28.20 17.59
CA GLN A 761 -8.36 -29.19 16.53
C GLN A 761 -8.99 -30.49 17.07
N LEU A 762 -8.46 -31.01 18.18
CA LEU A 762 -8.98 -32.23 18.81
C LEU A 762 -10.43 -32.07 19.30
N ALA A 763 -10.80 -30.88 19.82
CA ALA A 763 -12.18 -30.57 20.21
C ALA A 763 -13.14 -30.62 19.03
N LEU A 764 -12.75 -30.10 17.86
CA LEU A 764 -13.54 -30.20 16.63
C LEU A 764 -13.75 -31.67 16.22
N TYR A 765 -12.69 -32.47 16.23
CA TYR A 765 -12.77 -33.88 15.81
C TYR A 765 -13.70 -34.68 16.72
N GLU A 766 -13.61 -34.43 18.02
CA GLU A 766 -14.53 -35.01 19.00
C GLU A 766 -15.98 -34.59 18.74
N ALA A 767 -16.23 -33.29 18.53
CA ALA A 767 -17.56 -32.77 18.24
C ALA A 767 -18.16 -33.45 17.00
N MET A 768 -17.39 -33.56 15.92
CA MET A 768 -17.83 -34.21 14.68
C MET A 768 -18.23 -35.67 14.91
N MET A 769 -17.41 -36.45 15.62
CA MET A 769 -17.70 -37.86 15.90
C MET A 769 -18.94 -38.01 16.78
N ARG A 770 -19.06 -37.22 17.85
CA ARG A 770 -20.25 -37.23 18.72
C ARG A 770 -21.51 -36.87 17.95
N HIS A 771 -21.44 -35.85 17.11
CA HIS A 771 -22.56 -35.33 16.33
C HIS A 771 -23.10 -36.36 15.34
N GLU A 772 -22.24 -37.03 14.57
CA GLU A 772 -22.67 -38.05 13.61
C GLU A 772 -23.16 -39.33 14.28
N LEU A 773 -22.51 -39.77 15.37
CA LEU A 773 -22.99 -40.92 16.14
C LEU A 773 -24.38 -40.68 16.76
N ALA A 774 -24.67 -39.45 17.18
CA ALA A 774 -25.99 -39.09 17.71
C ALA A 774 -27.11 -39.17 16.67
N LYS A 775 -26.80 -39.04 15.37
CA LYS A 775 -27.77 -39.22 14.27
C LYS A 775 -28.11 -40.69 14.06
N LYS A 776 -27.14 -41.60 14.29
CA LYS A 776 -27.30 -43.05 14.16
C LYS A 776 -28.00 -43.75 15.33
N ALA A 777 -28.06 -43.10 16.49
CA ALA A 777 -28.68 -43.67 17.69
C ALA A 777 -30.23 -43.59 17.69
N ARG A 778 -30.87 -43.42 16.52
CA ARG A 778 -32.32 -43.26 16.36
C ARG A 778 -32.97 -44.48 15.73
#